data_AF-A0A950HPZ7-F1
#
_entry.id   AF-A0A950HPZ7-F1
#
_cell.length_a   1.000
_cell.length_b   1.000
_cell.length_c   1.000
_cell.angle_alpha   90.00
_cell.angle_beta   90.00
_cell.angle_gamma   90.00
#
_symmetry.space_group_name_H-M   'P 1'
#
loop_
_entity.id
_entity.type
_entity.pdbx_description
1 polymer ?
#
loop_
_entity_poly.entity_id
_entity_poly.type
_entity_poly.pdbx_seq_one_letter_code
_entity_poly.pdbx_strand_id
1 'polypeptide(L)'
;MTGDPRLEELAHRTPNFGFLLGHEAVLVGYGAAAESMVFTDPNTSMIKARQFGEQLVTALVTTFGIRIPADEDTQYKRLKVLLDQGVINKRVHSWFDAVRDTGNKAVHEGFAAQRDALRLVRTCYDLGAWFHRTATQSRQAPPFVPPQPPQRAAPPRDHADAVALTELNDQLGSYRAELVEMRLRLDEQASSAAAEAQARREAETEILAAVRGQGDLHRLVSELSTRVEELGGDLARRAEAPPRLDPARRDALVEQAQIASRPPLSEVQVRRVIDRMLAQAGWVVQDVATTDLQVAIGVAVREVSMARGRADYLLYVDGALVGVIEAKREGVSVIGAEQQSDRYAAGLTTGQQLAAWRTPLPFRYESTGVETRFTNGLDPVPRSRRVFAFHQPTTIARWMREAEANPEAPTLRARLRRMPELITYGLRPNQVEAITGLEQSLAADRPRALIQMATGAGKTYTVVNASYRLLKHAGARRVLFLVDRNNLGKQARAEYSRFETPDDLSKFSELYNVQRLTSTTLLESAGVVISTVQRLYAMLRGQEPPEDADPDFDDYTINEAVELEYNATVPPETFDLIVVDECHRSIYGTWRAVLEYFDAHLVGLTATPVAQTFGFFHENLVSQYTYRQAVADGVNVDFDIMRIHTQVGEHGGSIPADTPVRVMDLHTRRERYEQLDTALDYRGEQIVTLEGHLSAINAGITSLRAARRKAALLASCELDETFHTFASGRLVRIREVLREPLRNGYSGRTTADDRGVRVITLTAVTKNQFIEKYTKLCETGGRDVSDLWLEQGDILIQRANTSELVGTAAIYLADPNWSIFPDPLIRVRVNNEILPEFLAAALVTNRMREYFKSSAKGLAGTMPKIDQSIVENATLFLPSLDMQREVINRIHEIDRIAMELDAGLEFAERQAERLRVSLISDGFFGRLVPQDPNDEPASVLLERIKVERATQPKIGRARRAPKKLDREQESLL
;
A
#
# COMPACT_ATOMS: atom_id res chain seq x y z
N MET A 1 2.06 -10.99 -11.29
CA MET A 1 1.80 -10.65 -9.88
C MET A 1 2.57 -11.62 -9.00
N THR A 2 3.36 -11.12 -8.06
CA THR A 2 4.24 -11.91 -7.20
C THR A 2 3.42 -12.66 -6.15
N GLY A 3 3.32 -13.98 -6.23
CA GLY A 3 2.56 -14.81 -5.27
C GLY A 3 3.18 -14.92 -3.86
N ASP A 4 4.01 -13.96 -3.44
CA ASP A 4 4.61 -13.90 -2.10
C ASP A 4 3.86 -12.87 -1.24
N PRO A 5 3.01 -13.30 -0.30
CA PRO A 5 2.19 -12.40 0.52
C PRO A 5 3.02 -11.47 1.42
N ARG A 6 4.30 -11.76 1.65
CA ARG A 6 5.19 -10.89 2.44
C ARG A 6 5.60 -9.63 1.69
N LEU A 7 5.70 -9.68 0.36
CA LEU A 7 5.97 -8.50 -0.47
C LEU A 7 4.75 -7.57 -0.53
N GLU A 8 3.54 -8.12 -0.53
CA GLU A 8 2.29 -7.37 -0.38
C GLU A 8 2.22 -6.70 1.00
N GLU A 9 2.57 -7.43 2.06
CA GLU A 9 2.67 -6.85 3.41
C GLU A 9 3.74 -5.73 3.47
N LEU A 10 4.90 -5.91 2.81
CA LEU A 10 5.95 -4.90 2.75
C LEU A 10 5.46 -3.63 2.07
N ALA A 11 4.77 -3.77 0.94
CA ALA A 11 4.21 -2.64 0.20
C ALA A 11 3.14 -1.88 1.00
N HIS A 12 2.33 -2.57 1.81
CA HIS A 12 1.36 -1.90 2.69
C HIS A 12 2.00 -1.14 3.86
N ARG A 13 3.22 -1.51 4.26
CA ARG A 13 3.92 -0.92 5.41
C ARG A 13 4.89 0.21 5.06
N THR A 14 5.41 0.28 3.84
CA THR A 14 6.20 1.45 3.38
C THR A 14 5.25 2.57 2.93
N PRO A 15 5.27 3.75 3.58
CA PRO A 15 4.40 4.85 3.18
C PRO A 15 4.85 5.51 1.87
N ASN A 16 6.13 5.39 1.50
CA ASN A 16 6.69 6.07 0.33
C ASN A 16 6.90 5.20 -0.91
N PHE A 17 7.01 3.87 -0.80
CA PHE A 17 7.40 3.03 -1.96
C PHE A 17 6.41 1.92 -2.29
N GLY A 18 5.35 1.73 -1.50
CA GLY A 18 4.37 0.65 -1.69
C GLY A 18 3.66 0.66 -3.05
N PHE A 19 3.44 1.83 -3.62
CA PHE A 19 2.77 1.99 -4.92
C PHE A 19 3.57 1.40 -6.11
N LEU A 20 4.86 1.07 -5.92
CA LEU A 20 5.70 0.45 -6.95
C LEU A 20 5.51 -1.06 -7.08
N LEU A 21 4.74 -1.70 -6.17
CA LEU A 21 4.53 -3.16 -6.20
C LEU A 21 3.84 -3.62 -7.50
N GLY A 22 2.94 -2.80 -8.04
CA GLY A 22 2.28 -3.06 -9.32
C GLY A 22 3.20 -2.99 -10.55
N HIS A 23 4.44 -2.51 -10.38
CA HIS A 23 5.43 -2.34 -11.44
C HIS A 23 6.56 -3.36 -11.32
N GLU A 24 7.40 -3.19 -10.30
CA GLU A 24 8.57 -4.04 -10.06
C GLU A 24 8.80 -4.15 -8.54
N ALA A 25 8.53 -5.33 -7.98
CA ALA A 25 8.61 -5.57 -6.53
C ALA A 25 10.01 -5.31 -5.93
N VAL A 26 11.06 -5.44 -6.74
CA VAL A 26 12.44 -5.11 -6.34
C VAL A 26 12.61 -3.63 -5.97
N LEU A 27 11.87 -2.72 -6.62
CA LEU A 27 11.91 -1.29 -6.33
C LEU A 27 11.28 -0.98 -4.95
N VAL A 28 10.20 -1.69 -4.59
CA VAL A 28 9.60 -1.60 -3.25
C VAL A 28 10.60 -2.03 -2.18
N GLY A 29 11.30 -3.14 -2.42
CA GLY A 29 12.32 -3.66 -1.51
C GLY A 29 13.45 -2.68 -1.23
N TYR A 30 14.10 -2.14 -2.27
CA TYR A 30 15.20 -1.19 -2.10
C TYR A 30 14.72 0.19 -1.60
N GLY A 31 13.55 0.65 -2.01
CA GLY A 31 12.95 1.89 -1.53
C GLY A 31 12.58 1.84 -0.04
N ALA A 32 11.88 0.79 0.38
CA ALA A 32 11.54 0.55 1.79
C ALA A 32 12.79 0.34 2.65
N ALA A 33 13.83 -0.31 2.12
CA ALA A 33 15.11 -0.43 2.80
C ALA A 33 15.78 0.92 3.01
N ALA A 34 15.86 1.73 1.96
CA ALA A 34 16.43 3.08 2.04
C ALA A 34 15.67 3.94 3.05
N GLU A 35 14.34 3.89 3.04
CA GLU A 35 13.44 4.59 3.96
C GLU A 35 13.60 4.17 5.42
N SER A 36 13.58 2.86 5.70
CA SER A 36 13.63 2.34 7.07
C SER A 36 14.96 2.64 7.77
N MET A 37 16.02 2.91 6.99
CA MET A 37 17.38 3.07 7.47
C MET A 37 17.83 4.53 7.58
N VAL A 38 17.00 5.52 7.22
CA VAL A 38 17.43 6.93 7.15
C VAL A 38 17.98 7.48 8.47
N PHE A 39 17.39 7.10 9.61
CA PHE A 39 17.82 7.56 10.94
C PHE A 39 18.71 6.57 11.68
N THR A 40 18.67 5.29 11.29
CA THR A 40 19.37 4.21 11.97
C THR A 40 20.71 3.89 11.30
N ASP A 41 20.78 3.94 9.97
CA ASP A 41 21.99 3.82 9.17
C ASP A 41 21.88 4.66 7.88
N PRO A 42 22.20 5.96 7.96
CA PRO A 42 22.21 6.86 6.81
C PRO A 42 23.07 6.36 5.63
N ASN A 43 24.16 5.64 5.90
CA ASN A 43 25.04 5.16 4.84
C ASN A 43 24.40 4.00 4.08
N THR A 44 23.88 2.99 4.78
CA THR A 44 23.13 1.89 4.16
C THR A 44 21.86 2.40 3.48
N SER A 45 21.21 3.41 4.06
CA SER A 45 20.11 4.11 3.40
C SER A 45 20.54 4.68 2.03
N MET A 46 21.70 5.34 1.94
CA MET A 46 22.24 5.87 0.69
C MET A 46 22.71 4.78 -0.30
N ILE A 47 23.22 3.64 0.20
CA ILE A 47 23.57 2.49 -0.64
C ILE A 47 22.31 1.85 -1.22
N LYS A 48 21.27 1.65 -0.40
CA LYS A 48 19.98 1.10 -0.85
C LYS A 48 19.28 2.07 -1.81
N ALA A 49 19.40 3.38 -1.59
CA ALA A 49 18.97 4.41 -2.54
C ALA A 49 19.70 4.32 -3.90
N ARG A 50 21.00 4.02 -3.90
CA ARG A 50 21.76 3.75 -5.14
C ARG A 50 21.31 2.47 -5.84
N GLN A 51 21.16 1.37 -5.10
CA GLN A 51 20.66 0.10 -5.64
C GLN A 51 19.26 0.27 -6.24
N PHE A 52 18.39 1.05 -5.58
CA PHE A 52 17.11 1.47 -6.13
C PHE A 52 17.29 2.18 -7.49
N GLY A 53 18.21 3.13 -7.60
CA GLY A 53 18.51 3.83 -8.86
C GLY A 53 19.03 2.91 -9.96
N GLU A 54 19.89 1.94 -9.63
CA GLU A 54 20.43 0.94 -10.58
C GLU A 54 19.35 -0.01 -11.09
N GLN A 55 18.50 -0.52 -10.19
CA GLN A 55 17.37 -1.38 -10.55
C GLN A 55 16.32 -0.61 -11.34
N LEU A 56 16.10 0.67 -11.05
CA LEU A 56 15.19 1.52 -11.80
C LEU A 56 15.66 1.72 -13.25
N VAL A 57 16.95 1.94 -13.47
CA VAL A 57 17.52 1.99 -14.84
C VAL A 57 17.28 0.67 -15.58
N THR A 58 17.47 -0.46 -14.90
CA THR A 58 17.24 -1.80 -15.47
C THR A 58 15.75 -2.05 -15.77
N ALA A 59 14.86 -1.56 -14.90
CA ALA A 59 13.42 -1.57 -15.12
C ALA A 59 13.04 -0.73 -16.35
N LEU A 60 13.63 0.45 -16.55
CA LEU A 60 13.37 1.30 -17.74
C LEU A 60 13.76 0.59 -19.04
N VAL A 61 14.91 -0.07 -19.08
CA VAL A 61 15.37 -0.81 -20.28
C VAL A 61 14.35 -1.88 -20.68
N THR A 62 13.86 -2.63 -19.68
CA THR A 62 12.84 -3.67 -19.88
C THR A 62 11.49 -3.06 -20.28
N THR A 63 11.07 -1.99 -19.61
CA THR A 63 9.77 -1.33 -19.80
C THR A 63 9.65 -0.65 -21.17
N PHE A 64 10.75 -0.11 -21.72
CA PHE A 64 10.78 0.58 -23.01
C PHE A 64 11.26 -0.30 -24.18
N GLY A 65 11.57 -1.58 -23.92
CA GLY A 65 12.02 -2.51 -24.96
C GLY A 65 13.35 -2.07 -25.62
N ILE A 66 14.25 -1.43 -24.86
CA ILE A 66 15.46 -0.81 -25.40
C ILE A 66 16.61 -1.82 -25.38
N ARG A 67 17.20 -2.10 -26.53
CA ARG A 67 18.41 -2.92 -26.60
C ARG A 67 19.62 -2.04 -26.31
N ILE A 68 20.41 -2.46 -25.33
CA ILE A 68 21.69 -1.84 -25.01
C ILE A 68 22.79 -2.63 -25.71
N PRO A 69 23.66 -1.98 -26.51
CA PRO A 69 24.82 -2.63 -27.11
C PRO A 69 25.72 -3.26 -26.04
N ALA A 70 26.35 -4.41 -26.34
CA ALA A 70 27.16 -5.17 -25.39
C ALA A 70 28.41 -4.38 -24.89
N ASP A 71 28.87 -3.40 -25.66
CA ASP A 71 29.94 -2.47 -25.32
C ASP A 71 29.48 -1.30 -24.42
N GLU A 72 28.17 -1.18 -24.16
CA GLU A 72 27.52 -0.12 -23.39
C GLU A 72 26.93 -0.55 -22.04
N ASP A 73 27.47 -1.62 -21.43
CA ASP A 73 26.85 -2.27 -20.28
C ASP A 73 27.06 -1.60 -18.90
N THR A 74 27.65 -0.40 -18.84
CA THR A 74 27.78 0.34 -17.57
C THR A 74 26.56 1.21 -17.31
N GLN A 75 26.15 1.38 -16.05
CA GLN A 75 24.98 2.19 -15.66
C GLN A 75 24.99 3.58 -16.31
N TYR A 76 26.15 4.24 -16.39
CA TYR A 76 26.32 5.52 -17.05
C TYR A 76 25.99 5.47 -18.55
N LYS A 77 26.46 4.45 -19.26
CA LYS A 77 26.19 4.28 -20.69
C LYS A 77 24.72 3.93 -20.92
N ARG A 78 24.12 3.09 -20.06
CA ARG A 78 22.67 2.82 -20.09
C ARG A 78 21.84 4.11 -19.93
N LEU A 79 22.21 4.99 -18.99
CA LEU A 79 21.57 6.31 -18.82
C LEU A 79 21.74 7.21 -20.04
N LYS A 80 22.92 7.18 -20.68
CA LYS A 80 23.17 7.91 -21.91
C LYS A 80 22.27 7.43 -23.06
N VAL A 81 22.13 6.12 -23.25
CA VAL A 81 21.21 5.56 -24.26
C VAL A 81 19.77 5.98 -24.00
N LEU A 82 19.32 5.94 -22.73
CA LEU A 82 17.98 6.37 -22.35
C LEU A 82 17.76 7.88 -22.61
N LEU A 83 18.79 8.71 -22.41
CA LEU A 83 18.77 10.14 -22.70
C LEU A 83 18.74 10.41 -24.21
N ASP A 84 19.58 9.73 -24.98
CA ASP A 84 19.69 9.89 -26.43
C ASP A 84 18.41 9.42 -27.14
N GLN A 85 17.71 8.43 -26.59
CA GLN A 85 16.41 7.96 -27.06
C GLN A 85 15.21 8.75 -26.50
N GLY A 86 15.46 9.80 -25.71
CA GLY A 86 14.42 10.70 -25.19
C GLY A 86 13.55 10.13 -24.07
N VAL A 87 13.87 8.96 -23.52
CA VAL A 87 13.16 8.31 -22.40
C VAL A 87 13.33 9.10 -21.10
N ILE A 88 14.54 9.61 -20.86
CA ILE A 88 14.83 10.52 -19.75
C ILE A 88 15.28 11.86 -20.30
N ASN A 89 14.94 12.95 -19.60
CA ASN A 89 15.47 14.28 -19.92
C ASN A 89 16.66 14.63 -19.00
N LYS A 90 17.33 15.77 -19.25
CA LYS A 90 18.46 16.24 -18.45
C LYS A 90 18.15 16.37 -16.94
N ARG A 91 16.91 16.65 -16.58
CA ARG A 91 16.48 16.80 -15.18
C ARG A 91 16.40 15.45 -14.48
N VAL A 92 15.72 14.47 -15.08
CA VAL A 92 15.68 13.10 -14.51
C VAL A 92 17.08 12.48 -14.52
N HIS A 93 17.86 12.74 -15.57
CA HIS A 93 19.27 12.37 -15.60
C HIS A 93 20.04 12.96 -14.40
N SER A 94 19.81 14.23 -14.05
CA SER A 94 20.45 14.85 -12.88
C SER A 94 20.03 14.23 -11.54
N TRP A 95 18.83 13.64 -11.44
CA TRP A 95 18.42 12.87 -10.27
C TRP A 95 19.15 11.54 -10.18
N PHE A 96 19.31 10.85 -11.30
CA PHE A 96 20.16 9.65 -11.37
C PHE A 96 21.63 9.97 -11.07
N ASP A 97 22.17 11.08 -11.57
CA ASP A 97 23.50 11.56 -11.21
C ASP A 97 23.59 11.88 -9.71
N ALA A 98 22.59 12.54 -9.13
CA ALA A 98 22.58 12.84 -7.69
C ALA A 98 22.60 11.56 -6.83
N VAL A 99 21.79 10.56 -7.18
CA VAL A 99 21.78 9.25 -6.51
C VAL A 99 23.10 8.50 -6.73
N ARG A 100 23.62 8.51 -7.96
CA ARG A 100 24.87 7.83 -8.31
C ARG A 100 26.07 8.49 -7.63
N ASP A 101 26.20 9.81 -7.70
CA ASP A 101 27.36 10.55 -7.21
C ASP A 101 27.36 10.59 -5.67
N THR A 102 26.21 10.81 -5.03
CA THR A 102 26.10 10.76 -3.57
C THR A 102 26.19 9.32 -3.05
N GLY A 103 25.60 8.36 -3.76
CA GLY A 103 25.77 6.93 -3.49
C GLY A 103 27.19 6.43 -3.73
N ASN A 104 27.92 7.00 -4.69
CA ASN A 104 29.35 6.77 -4.91
C ASN A 104 30.16 7.32 -3.73
N LYS A 105 29.81 8.49 -3.19
CA LYS A 105 30.46 9.01 -1.98
C LYS A 105 30.15 8.15 -0.74
N ALA A 106 28.93 7.65 -0.61
CA ALA A 106 28.57 6.70 0.46
C ALA A 106 29.38 5.39 0.35
N VAL A 107 29.51 4.84 -0.87
CA VAL A 107 30.22 3.57 -1.15
C VAL A 107 31.76 3.71 -1.15
N HIS A 108 32.30 4.81 -1.68
CA HIS A 108 33.73 5.00 -1.89
C HIS A 108 34.38 5.90 -0.83
N GLU A 109 33.66 6.85 -0.22
CA GLU A 109 34.20 7.81 0.75
C GLU A 109 33.68 7.58 2.19
N GLY A 110 32.74 6.65 2.40
CA GLY A 110 32.11 6.42 3.72
C GLY A 110 31.26 7.61 4.20
N PHE A 111 30.84 8.47 3.28
CA PHE A 111 30.08 9.67 3.56
C PHE A 111 28.67 9.30 4.06
N ALA A 112 28.35 9.62 5.31
CA ALA A 112 27.15 9.14 6.02
C ALA A 112 26.30 10.29 6.62
N ALA A 113 26.18 11.41 5.91
CA ALA A 113 25.39 12.54 6.39
C ALA A 113 23.89 12.20 6.34
N GLN A 114 23.25 12.10 7.51
CA GLN A 114 21.80 11.86 7.64
C GLN A 114 20.94 12.83 6.81
N ARG A 115 21.36 14.10 6.72
CA ARG A 115 20.72 15.11 5.87
C ARG A 115 20.74 14.73 4.39
N ASP A 116 21.82 14.12 3.92
CA ASP A 116 21.96 13.69 2.53
C ASP A 116 21.29 12.33 2.28
N ALA A 117 21.22 11.44 3.27
CA ALA A 117 20.37 10.24 3.23
C ALA A 117 18.87 10.58 3.12
N LEU A 118 18.39 11.55 3.91
CA LEU A 118 17.03 12.10 3.80
C LEU A 118 16.77 12.67 2.40
N ARG A 119 17.73 13.42 1.85
CA ARG A 119 17.64 13.96 0.48
C ARG A 119 17.64 12.86 -0.57
N LEU A 120 18.44 11.80 -0.40
CA LEU A 120 18.50 10.68 -1.33
C LEU A 120 17.24 9.83 -1.29
N VAL A 121 16.67 9.54 -0.12
CA VAL A 121 15.37 8.87 -0.04
C VAL A 121 14.27 9.69 -0.69
N ARG A 122 14.28 11.02 -0.49
CA ARG A 122 13.39 11.92 -1.23
C ARG A 122 13.60 11.84 -2.74
N THR A 123 14.86 11.83 -3.19
CA THR A 123 15.21 11.75 -4.63
C THR A 123 14.80 10.40 -5.23
N CYS A 124 14.98 9.29 -4.51
CA CYS A 124 14.51 7.96 -4.91
C CYS A 124 12.99 7.88 -4.97
N TYR A 125 12.29 8.50 -4.01
CA TYR A 125 10.85 8.65 -4.09
C TYR A 125 10.45 9.47 -5.33
N ASP A 126 11.12 10.60 -5.63
CA ASP A 126 10.80 11.43 -6.79
C ASP A 126 11.07 10.68 -8.11
N LEU A 127 12.13 9.86 -8.18
CA LEU A 127 12.44 8.93 -9.29
C LEU A 127 11.42 7.81 -9.42
N GLY A 128 11.01 7.17 -8.32
CA GLY A 128 9.99 6.12 -8.31
C GLY A 128 8.62 6.65 -8.69
N ALA A 129 8.23 7.82 -8.17
CA ALA A 129 7.00 8.51 -8.51
C ALA A 129 7.02 8.96 -9.99
N TRP A 130 8.17 9.39 -10.50
CA TRP A 130 8.35 9.66 -11.93
C TRP A 130 8.15 8.39 -12.77
N PHE A 131 8.82 7.29 -12.44
CA PHE A 131 8.68 6.02 -13.16
C PHE A 131 7.26 5.48 -13.11
N HIS A 132 6.58 5.59 -11.96
CA HIS A 132 5.18 5.22 -11.83
C HIS A 132 4.27 6.05 -12.73
N ARG A 133 4.47 7.38 -12.82
CA ARG A 133 3.72 8.25 -13.75
C ARG A 133 4.04 7.97 -15.22
N THR A 134 5.22 7.43 -15.50
CA THR A 134 5.63 7.01 -16.84
C THR A 134 5.01 5.67 -17.23
N ALA A 135 4.95 4.71 -16.29
CA ALA A 135 4.51 3.33 -16.52
C ALA A 135 3.01 3.12 -16.31
N THR A 136 2.37 3.90 -15.43
CA THR A 136 0.92 4.05 -15.34
C THR A 136 0.54 5.41 -15.89
N GLN A 137 -0.43 5.44 -16.77
CA GLN A 137 -1.14 6.63 -17.26
C GLN A 137 -1.82 7.48 -16.13
N SER A 138 -1.52 7.20 -14.85
CA SER A 138 -1.95 7.94 -13.68
C SER A 138 -1.08 9.19 -13.45
N ARG A 139 -1.71 10.36 -13.33
CA ARG A 139 -1.02 11.62 -13.00
C ARG A 139 -0.67 11.76 -11.52
N GLN A 140 -1.06 10.82 -10.65
CA GLN A 140 -0.96 10.97 -9.20
C GLN A 140 -0.10 9.85 -8.57
N ALA A 141 0.91 10.24 -7.81
CA ALA A 141 1.64 9.37 -6.88
C ALA A 141 1.26 9.76 -5.44
N PRO A 142 1.25 8.82 -4.47
CA PRO A 142 0.96 9.13 -3.06
C PRO A 142 1.89 10.23 -2.54
N PRO A 143 1.44 11.20 -1.72
CA PRO A 143 2.32 12.26 -1.22
C PRO A 143 3.49 11.67 -0.41
N PHE A 144 4.67 12.28 -0.55
CA PHE A 144 5.83 11.87 0.24
C PHE A 144 5.59 12.11 1.72
N VAL A 145 5.71 11.06 2.53
CA VAL A 145 5.68 11.13 3.99
C VAL A 145 7.11 11.20 4.48
N PRO A 146 7.58 12.33 5.07
CA PRO A 146 8.94 12.40 5.59
C PRO A 146 9.19 11.31 6.64
N PRO A 147 10.24 10.49 6.49
CA PRO A 147 10.62 9.51 7.51
C PRO A 147 10.77 10.21 8.86
N GLN A 148 10.25 9.61 9.93
CA GLN A 148 10.36 10.13 11.31
C GLN A 148 11.40 9.34 12.10
N PRO A 149 12.06 9.92 13.11
CA PRO A 149 12.92 9.17 14.01
C PRO A 149 12.08 8.26 14.95
N PRO A 150 12.59 7.09 15.37
CA PRO A 150 11.86 6.19 16.25
C PRO A 150 11.56 6.84 17.62
N GLN A 151 10.33 6.74 18.12
CA GLN A 151 9.94 7.29 19.43
C GLN A 151 10.59 6.51 20.58
N ARG A 152 11.28 7.24 21.48
CA ARG A 152 11.88 6.72 22.73
C ARG A 152 10.80 6.28 23.73
N ALA A 153 10.92 5.06 24.27
CA ALA A 153 10.20 4.66 25.48
C ALA A 153 10.70 5.45 26.71
N ALA A 154 9.82 5.74 27.67
CA ALA A 154 10.09 6.59 28.84
C ALA A 154 11.04 5.93 29.88
N PRO A 155 11.89 6.70 30.60
CA PRO A 155 12.80 6.15 31.60
C PRO A 155 12.20 6.10 33.03
N PRO A 156 12.77 5.30 33.97
CA PRO A 156 12.23 5.05 35.29
C PRO A 156 12.88 5.86 36.44
N ARG A 157 12.01 6.35 37.33
CA ARG A 157 12.01 6.29 38.82
C ARG A 157 13.34 6.43 39.58
N ASP A 158 13.77 7.67 39.82
CA ASP A 158 14.40 8.02 41.11
C ASP A 158 14.04 9.44 41.57
N HIS A 159 13.93 9.64 42.90
CA HIS A 159 13.29 10.84 43.48
C HIS A 159 14.17 12.10 43.43
N ALA A 160 15.50 11.95 43.36
CA ALA A 160 16.44 13.07 43.21
C ALA A 160 16.43 13.64 41.78
N ASP A 161 16.28 12.78 40.76
CA ASP A 161 16.10 13.21 39.37
C ASP A 161 14.69 13.72 39.11
N ALA A 162 13.68 13.27 39.87
CA ALA A 162 12.32 13.79 39.80
C ALA A 162 12.25 15.27 40.20
N VAL A 163 13.04 15.73 41.18
CA VAL A 163 13.06 17.14 41.57
C VAL A 163 13.72 18.00 40.48
N ALA A 164 14.85 17.55 39.91
CA ALA A 164 15.49 18.24 38.79
C ALA A 164 14.63 18.24 37.50
N LEU A 165 13.90 17.15 37.23
CA LEU A 165 12.93 17.08 36.12
C LEU A 165 11.67 17.90 36.38
N THR A 166 11.25 18.08 37.63
CA THR A 166 10.11 18.95 37.98
C THR A 166 10.51 20.41 37.82
N GLU A 167 11.72 20.78 38.25
CA GLU A 167 12.26 22.14 38.10
C GLU A 167 12.50 22.50 36.62
N LEU A 168 12.95 21.54 35.80
CA LEU A 168 13.12 21.71 34.34
C LEU A 168 11.77 21.70 33.59
N ASN A 169 10.79 20.91 34.05
CA ASN A 169 9.43 20.92 33.50
C ASN A 169 8.64 22.16 33.90
N ASP A 170 8.89 22.75 35.08
CA ASP A 170 8.32 24.02 35.50
C ASP A 170 8.93 25.19 34.71
N GLN A 171 10.24 25.14 34.40
CA GLN A 171 10.87 26.08 33.45
C GLN A 171 10.36 25.91 32.01
N LEU A 172 10.14 24.68 31.55
CA LEU A 172 9.48 24.41 30.27
C LEU A 172 8.00 24.82 30.28
N GLY A 173 7.34 24.73 31.43
CA GLY A 173 5.97 25.20 31.67
C GLY A 173 5.87 26.72 31.61
N SER A 174 6.83 27.45 32.18
CA SER A 174 6.89 28.91 32.11
C SER A 174 7.20 29.40 30.71
N TYR A 175 8.12 28.75 29.98
CA TYR A 175 8.38 29.06 28.56
C TYR A 175 7.20 28.70 27.65
N ARG A 176 6.45 27.63 27.95
CA ARG A 176 5.20 27.31 27.24
C ARG A 176 4.09 28.30 27.58
N ALA A 177 4.00 28.78 28.81
CA ALA A 177 3.05 29.82 29.21
C ALA A 177 3.38 31.17 28.56
N GLU A 178 4.66 31.56 28.49
CA GLU A 178 5.12 32.74 27.73
C GLU A 178 4.84 32.62 26.23
N LEU A 179 5.04 31.43 25.64
CA LEU A 179 4.69 31.17 24.24
C LEU A 179 3.18 31.17 24.00
N VAL A 180 2.37 30.73 24.98
CA VAL A 180 0.91 30.79 24.92
C VAL A 180 0.41 32.23 25.12
N GLU A 181 1.05 33.04 25.96
CA GLU A 181 0.74 34.46 26.15
C GLU A 181 1.19 35.32 24.94
N MET A 182 2.34 35.00 24.32
CA MET A 182 2.75 35.55 23.01
C MET A 182 1.81 35.15 21.88
N ARG A 183 1.23 33.94 21.95
CA ARG A 183 0.28 33.41 20.97
C ARG A 183 -1.13 33.99 21.14
N LEU A 184 -1.57 34.20 22.38
CA LEU A 184 -2.83 34.88 22.72
C LEU A 184 -2.83 36.35 22.29
N ARG A 185 -1.66 37.01 22.23
CA ARG A 185 -1.52 38.36 21.64
C ARG A 185 -1.49 38.36 20.10
N LEU A 186 -1.32 37.21 19.46
CA LEU A 186 -1.27 37.06 18.00
C LEU A 186 -2.54 36.41 17.41
N ASP A 187 -3.43 35.86 18.25
CA ASP A 187 -4.66 35.14 17.91
C ASP A 187 -5.92 36.04 17.97
N GLU A 188 -5.94 37.17 17.27
CA GLU A 188 -7.17 37.98 17.10
C GLU A 188 -7.93 37.70 15.79
N GLN A 189 -7.65 36.61 15.07
CA GLN A 189 -8.42 36.23 13.86
C GLN A 189 -8.78 34.73 13.83
N ALA A 190 -9.89 34.41 14.49
CA ALA A 190 -10.45 33.08 14.64
C ALA A 190 -11.32 32.67 13.42
N SER A 191 -10.74 31.86 12.52
CA SER A 191 -11.47 30.93 11.62
C SER A 191 -10.53 29.89 10.97
N SER A 192 -9.22 30.17 10.90
CA SER A 192 -8.18 29.23 10.41
C SER A 192 -7.89 28.09 11.38
N ALA A 193 -7.95 28.36 12.69
CA ALA A 193 -7.48 27.44 13.73
C ALA A 193 -8.28 26.13 13.83
N ALA A 194 -9.56 26.11 13.48
CA ALA A 194 -10.39 24.90 13.57
C ALA A 194 -10.12 23.91 12.44
N ALA A 195 -9.96 24.40 11.20
CA ALA A 195 -9.61 23.58 10.04
C ALA A 195 -8.14 23.12 10.10
N GLU A 196 -7.25 23.99 10.57
CA GLU A 196 -5.85 23.67 10.79
C GLU A 196 -5.67 22.68 11.95
N ALA A 197 -6.47 22.77 13.01
CA ALA A 197 -6.49 21.78 14.09
C ALA A 197 -7.04 20.41 13.65
N GLN A 198 -7.97 20.37 12.69
CA GLN A 198 -8.49 19.11 12.15
C GLN A 198 -7.48 18.45 11.21
N ALA A 199 -6.93 19.20 10.25
CA ALA A 199 -5.88 18.73 9.34
C ALA A 199 -4.61 18.31 10.11
N ARG A 200 -4.28 19.03 11.19
CA ARG A 200 -3.18 18.68 12.08
C ARG A 200 -3.47 17.41 12.88
N ARG A 201 -4.69 17.20 13.36
CA ARG A 201 -5.06 15.94 14.04
C ARG A 201 -5.05 14.74 13.09
N GLU A 202 -5.51 14.90 11.85
CA GLU A 202 -5.45 13.85 10.84
C GLU A 202 -4.01 13.52 10.45
N ALA A 203 -3.19 14.54 10.20
CA ALA A 203 -1.75 14.38 9.97
C ALA A 203 -1.02 13.78 11.19
N GLU A 204 -1.37 14.19 12.40
CA GLU A 204 -0.82 13.62 13.63
C GLU A 204 -1.26 12.15 13.80
N THR A 205 -2.49 11.79 13.43
CA THR A 205 -2.99 10.41 13.50
C THR A 205 -2.31 9.52 12.46
N GLU A 206 -2.07 10.01 11.25
CA GLU A 206 -1.36 9.31 10.17
C GLU A 206 0.14 9.17 10.47
N ILE A 207 0.76 10.22 11.04
CA ILE A 207 2.12 10.19 11.57
C ILE A 207 2.21 9.21 12.75
N LEU A 208 1.24 9.19 13.67
CA LEU A 208 1.21 8.27 14.81
C LEU A 208 0.97 6.80 14.38
N ALA A 209 0.25 6.56 13.28
CA ALA A 209 0.12 5.24 12.67
C ALA A 209 1.41 4.79 11.99
N ALA A 210 2.07 5.69 11.24
CA ALA A 210 3.38 5.44 10.60
C ALA A 210 4.50 5.21 11.63
N VAL A 211 4.50 5.94 12.74
CA VAL A 211 5.47 5.82 13.84
C VAL A 211 5.37 4.48 14.58
N ARG A 212 4.18 3.87 14.66
CA ARG A 212 4.00 2.52 15.24
C ARG A 212 4.52 1.39 14.34
N GLY A 213 4.70 1.64 13.04
CA GLY A 213 5.04 0.61 12.04
C GLY A 213 6.54 0.48 11.69
N GLN A 214 7.42 1.38 12.15
CA GLN A 214 8.82 1.44 11.68
C GLN A 214 9.67 0.22 12.05
N GLY A 215 9.49 -0.36 13.24
CA GLY A 215 10.23 -1.56 13.66
C GLY A 215 9.84 -2.80 12.86
N ASP A 216 8.56 -2.93 12.54
CA ASP A 216 8.05 -4.00 11.68
C ASP A 216 8.48 -3.84 10.22
N LEU A 217 8.51 -2.60 9.72
CA LEU A 217 9.00 -2.30 8.38
C LEU A 217 10.47 -2.69 8.23
N HIS A 218 11.32 -2.32 9.20
CA HIS A 218 12.74 -2.68 9.19
C HIS A 218 12.96 -4.20 9.26
N ARG A 219 12.18 -4.89 10.12
CA ARG A 219 12.19 -6.36 10.21
C ARG A 219 11.76 -7.02 8.91
N LEU A 220 10.68 -6.56 8.28
CA LEU A 220 10.16 -7.12 7.04
C LEU A 220 11.09 -6.86 5.85
N VAL A 221 11.74 -5.68 5.78
CA VAL A 221 12.82 -5.39 4.83
C VAL A 221 14.00 -6.36 5.01
N SER A 222 14.41 -6.63 6.26
CA SER A 222 15.50 -7.57 6.54
C SER A 222 15.13 -9.00 6.14
N GLU A 223 13.92 -9.45 6.49
CA GLU A 223 13.38 -10.77 6.12
C GLU A 223 13.26 -10.96 4.59
N LEU A 224 13.02 -9.88 3.84
CA LEU A 224 12.87 -9.91 2.38
C LEU A 224 14.17 -9.56 1.63
N SER A 225 15.27 -9.25 2.30
CA SER A 225 16.49 -8.73 1.64
C SER A 225 17.05 -9.69 0.57
N THR A 226 17.15 -10.98 0.88
CA THR A 226 17.58 -12.01 -0.10
C THR A 226 16.59 -12.13 -1.25
N ARG A 227 15.28 -12.07 -0.95
CA ARG A 227 14.24 -12.13 -1.99
C ARG A 227 14.28 -10.92 -2.93
N VAL A 228 14.58 -9.73 -2.39
CA VAL A 228 14.75 -8.50 -3.18
C VAL A 228 15.96 -8.60 -4.10
N GLU A 229 17.06 -9.21 -3.66
CA GLU A 229 18.24 -9.45 -4.50
C GLU A 229 17.95 -10.46 -5.63
N GLU A 230 17.23 -11.54 -5.34
CA GLU A 230 16.77 -12.49 -6.37
C GLU A 230 15.91 -11.81 -7.43
N LEU A 231 14.94 -10.99 -7.01
CA LEU A 231 14.09 -10.22 -7.92
C LEU A 231 14.90 -9.22 -8.78
N GLY A 232 15.97 -8.65 -8.23
CA GLY A 232 16.91 -7.83 -8.98
C GLY A 232 17.67 -8.62 -10.05
N GLY A 233 18.11 -9.84 -9.72
CA GLY A 233 18.71 -10.76 -10.69
C GLY A 233 17.73 -11.18 -11.80
N ASP A 234 16.49 -11.44 -11.46
CA ASP A 234 15.42 -11.75 -12.42
C ASP A 234 15.14 -10.58 -13.37
N LEU A 235 15.11 -9.35 -12.84
CA LEU A 235 14.95 -8.15 -13.64
C LEU A 235 16.15 -7.91 -14.58
N ALA A 236 17.38 -8.12 -14.09
CA ALA A 236 18.58 -8.01 -14.90
C ALA A 236 18.58 -8.99 -16.08
N ARG A 237 18.20 -10.25 -15.85
CA ARG A 237 18.05 -11.25 -16.92
C ARG A 237 17.00 -10.88 -17.96
N ARG A 238 15.87 -10.29 -17.53
CA ARG A 238 14.84 -9.76 -18.45
C ARG A 238 15.36 -8.58 -19.28
N ALA A 239 16.25 -7.76 -18.73
CA ALA A 239 16.83 -6.60 -19.41
C ALA A 239 17.89 -6.95 -20.46
N GLU A 240 18.51 -8.14 -20.40
CA GLU A 240 19.46 -8.61 -21.43
C GLU A 240 18.77 -8.87 -22.78
N ALA A 241 17.51 -9.29 -22.76
CA ALA A 241 16.69 -9.54 -23.93
C ALA A 241 15.28 -8.95 -23.75
N PRO A 242 15.16 -7.61 -23.73
CA PRO A 242 13.89 -6.98 -23.40
C PRO A 242 12.85 -7.28 -24.50
N PRO A 243 11.56 -7.40 -24.13
CA PRO A 243 10.51 -7.71 -25.08
C PRO A 243 10.45 -6.63 -26.17
N ARG A 244 10.25 -7.05 -27.42
CA ARG A 244 10.04 -6.10 -28.53
C ARG A 244 8.71 -5.41 -28.33
N LEU A 245 8.74 -4.10 -28.18
CA LEU A 245 7.55 -3.27 -28.16
C LEU A 245 7.21 -2.78 -29.56
N ASP A 246 5.92 -2.66 -29.83
CA ASP A 246 5.40 -1.97 -30.99
C ASP A 246 5.87 -0.49 -30.98
N PRO A 247 6.32 0.07 -32.12
CA PRO A 247 6.82 1.44 -32.18
C PRO A 247 5.83 2.49 -31.62
N ALA A 248 4.53 2.36 -31.90
CA ALA A 248 3.54 3.33 -31.41
C ALA A 248 3.40 3.29 -29.88
N ARG A 249 3.41 2.08 -29.29
CA ARG A 249 3.40 1.90 -27.83
C ARG A 249 4.66 2.47 -27.18
N ARG A 250 5.81 2.32 -27.83
CA ARG A 250 7.09 2.85 -27.36
C ARG A 250 7.11 4.39 -27.41
N ASP A 251 6.65 4.98 -28.49
CA ASP A 251 6.59 6.44 -28.65
C ASP A 251 5.66 7.07 -27.61
N ALA A 252 4.50 6.45 -27.33
CA ALA A 252 3.59 6.89 -26.28
C ALA A 252 4.24 6.85 -24.88
N LEU A 253 5.00 5.79 -24.55
CA LEU A 253 5.74 5.72 -23.29
C LEU A 253 6.82 6.80 -23.19
N VAL A 254 7.51 7.12 -24.29
CA VAL A 254 8.53 8.17 -24.33
C VAL A 254 7.90 9.55 -24.09
N GLU A 255 6.75 9.83 -24.73
CA GLU A 255 6.00 11.07 -24.50
C GLU A 255 5.57 11.20 -23.03
N GLN A 256 5.04 10.12 -22.43
CA GLN A 256 4.66 10.08 -21.02
C GLN A 256 5.86 10.31 -20.08
N ALA A 257 7.00 9.68 -20.38
CA ALA A 257 8.22 9.86 -19.61
C ALA A 257 8.69 11.32 -19.62
N GLN A 258 8.59 12.00 -20.77
CA GLN A 258 8.93 13.41 -20.92
C GLN A 258 7.96 14.32 -20.15
N ILE A 259 6.66 14.04 -20.19
CA ILE A 259 5.63 14.75 -19.42
C ILE A 259 5.91 14.60 -17.92
N ALA A 260 6.19 13.39 -17.44
CA ALA A 260 6.47 13.12 -16.03
C ALA A 260 7.77 13.76 -15.54
N SER A 261 8.76 13.94 -16.43
CA SER A 261 10.10 14.47 -16.14
C SER A 261 10.16 16.00 -16.05
N ARG A 262 9.08 16.70 -16.36
CA ARG A 262 9.10 18.16 -16.44
C ARG A 262 9.25 18.79 -15.04
N PRO A 263 9.99 19.91 -14.89
CA PRO A 263 9.87 20.72 -13.69
C PRO A 263 8.40 21.02 -13.39
N PRO A 264 7.99 21.06 -12.10
CA PRO A 264 6.69 21.59 -11.76
C PRO A 264 6.54 22.91 -12.46
N LEU A 265 5.50 23.00 -13.26
CA LEU A 265 5.26 24.17 -14.08
C LEU A 265 5.27 25.40 -13.16
N SER A 266 6.07 26.40 -13.54
CA SER A 266 6.00 27.70 -12.89
C SER A 266 4.58 28.24 -13.04
N GLU A 267 4.18 29.21 -12.22
CA GLU A 267 2.84 29.80 -12.30
C GLU A 267 2.50 30.28 -13.73
N VAL A 268 3.47 30.89 -14.43
CA VAL A 268 3.33 31.29 -15.84
C VAL A 268 3.10 30.09 -16.77
N GLN A 269 3.79 28.97 -16.54
CA GLN A 269 3.62 27.76 -17.34
C GLN A 269 2.31 27.03 -17.00
N VAL A 270 1.90 27.02 -15.74
CA VAL A 270 0.59 26.52 -15.29
C VAL A 270 -0.51 27.31 -15.96
N ARG A 271 -0.39 28.64 -16.03
CA ARG A 271 -1.33 29.50 -16.74
C ARG A 271 -1.50 29.08 -18.21
N ARG A 272 -0.43 28.68 -18.91
CA ARG A 272 -0.58 28.10 -20.28
C ARG A 272 -1.34 26.78 -20.32
N VAL A 273 -1.26 25.96 -19.27
CA VAL A 273 -2.06 24.73 -19.15
C VAL A 273 -3.51 25.08 -18.86
N ILE A 274 -3.76 26.01 -17.94
CA ILE A 274 -5.08 26.54 -17.61
C ILE A 274 -5.73 27.14 -18.86
N ASP A 275 -5.00 27.94 -19.65
CA ASP A 275 -5.48 28.51 -20.91
C ASP A 275 -5.99 27.41 -21.87
N ARG A 276 -5.26 26.29 -21.99
CA ARG A 276 -5.70 25.14 -22.79
C ARG A 276 -6.92 24.43 -22.20
N MET A 277 -6.97 24.24 -20.89
CA MET A 277 -8.11 23.61 -20.22
C MET A 277 -9.38 24.46 -20.36
N LEU A 278 -9.25 25.79 -20.21
CA LEU A 278 -10.32 26.75 -20.43
C LEU A 278 -10.80 26.72 -21.88
N ALA A 279 -9.88 26.74 -22.85
CA ALA A 279 -10.22 26.63 -24.27
C ALA A 279 -10.92 25.31 -24.61
N GLN A 280 -10.47 24.18 -24.05
CA GLN A 280 -11.13 22.88 -24.19
C GLN A 280 -12.55 22.89 -23.63
N ALA A 281 -12.77 23.59 -22.51
CA ALA A 281 -14.10 23.80 -21.92
C ALA A 281 -14.93 24.88 -22.64
N GLY A 282 -14.44 25.47 -23.74
CA GLY A 282 -15.17 26.44 -24.55
C GLY A 282 -15.06 27.90 -24.10
N TRP A 283 -14.12 28.24 -23.21
CA TRP A 283 -13.83 29.63 -22.83
C TRP A 283 -12.90 30.30 -23.85
N VAL A 284 -13.15 31.57 -24.15
CA VAL A 284 -12.21 32.41 -24.89
C VAL A 284 -11.29 33.13 -23.92
N VAL A 285 -9.98 32.85 -24.00
CA VAL A 285 -8.97 33.43 -23.10
C VAL A 285 -8.35 34.69 -23.72
N GLN A 286 -8.34 35.81 -22.98
CA GLN A 286 -7.85 37.11 -23.45
C GLN A 286 -6.96 37.81 -22.42
N ASP A 287 -6.13 38.76 -22.86
CA ASP A 287 -5.44 39.69 -21.96
C ASP A 287 -6.28 40.95 -21.72
N VAL A 288 -6.03 41.64 -20.60
CA VAL A 288 -6.70 42.90 -20.24
C VAL A 288 -6.63 43.94 -21.38
N ALA A 289 -5.50 44.01 -22.08
CA ALA A 289 -5.28 45.00 -23.13
C ALA A 289 -6.14 44.78 -24.40
N THR A 290 -6.60 43.55 -24.64
CA THR A 290 -7.35 43.17 -25.84
C THR A 290 -8.73 42.62 -25.47
N THR A 291 -9.27 43.05 -24.33
CA THR A 291 -10.53 42.48 -23.81
C THR A 291 -11.73 42.90 -24.66
N ASP A 292 -12.42 41.90 -25.20
CA ASP A 292 -13.75 42.01 -25.81
C ASP A 292 -14.66 40.96 -25.18
N LEU A 293 -15.55 41.41 -24.29
CA LEU A 293 -16.47 40.56 -23.53
C LEU A 293 -17.63 40.02 -24.35
N GLN A 294 -17.83 40.49 -25.59
CA GLN A 294 -18.94 40.10 -26.46
C GLN A 294 -18.55 39.03 -27.49
N VAL A 295 -17.27 38.63 -27.54
CA VAL A 295 -16.76 37.68 -28.54
C VAL A 295 -17.37 36.27 -28.40
N ALA A 296 -17.78 35.88 -27.19
CA ALA A 296 -18.31 34.57 -26.88
C ALA A 296 -19.14 34.62 -25.59
N ILE A 297 -19.94 33.57 -25.36
CA ILE A 297 -20.71 33.40 -24.12
C ILE A 297 -19.79 33.43 -22.89
N GLY A 298 -18.61 32.80 -22.96
CA GLY A 298 -17.64 32.77 -21.86
C GLY A 298 -16.30 33.36 -22.23
N VAL A 299 -15.86 34.37 -21.48
CA VAL A 299 -14.56 35.03 -21.64
C VAL A 299 -13.77 34.96 -20.34
N ALA A 300 -12.54 34.45 -20.40
CA ALA A 300 -11.60 34.42 -19.29
C ALA A 300 -10.51 35.46 -19.51
N VAL A 301 -10.48 36.51 -18.68
CA VAL A 301 -9.52 37.62 -18.81
C VAL A 301 -8.36 37.41 -17.85
N ARG A 302 -7.14 37.37 -18.38
CA ARG A 302 -5.90 37.11 -17.63
C ARG A 302 -5.46 38.33 -16.82
N GLU A 303 -4.82 38.06 -15.69
CA GLU A 303 -3.88 38.96 -15.04
C GLU A 303 -4.47 40.33 -14.63
N VAL A 304 -5.71 40.32 -14.12
CA VAL A 304 -6.53 41.51 -13.84
C VAL A 304 -6.20 42.11 -12.47
N SER A 305 -6.01 43.43 -12.43
CA SER A 305 -5.85 44.18 -11.18
C SER A 305 -7.17 44.27 -10.41
N MET A 306 -7.10 44.03 -9.10
CA MET A 306 -8.23 44.04 -8.15
C MET A 306 -7.98 45.09 -7.07
N ALA A 307 -8.99 45.41 -6.25
CA ALA A 307 -8.83 46.40 -5.17
C ALA A 307 -7.83 45.96 -4.08
N ARG A 308 -7.61 44.64 -3.93
CA ARG A 308 -6.75 44.04 -2.90
C ARG A 308 -5.71 43.07 -3.47
N GLY A 309 -5.23 43.32 -4.69
CA GLY A 309 -4.17 42.51 -5.32
C GLY A 309 -4.41 42.30 -6.81
N ARG A 310 -3.94 41.18 -7.35
CA ARG A 310 -4.10 40.80 -8.76
C ARG A 310 -4.66 39.39 -8.83
N ALA A 311 -5.73 39.21 -9.59
CA ALA A 311 -6.30 37.90 -9.87
C ALA A 311 -5.68 37.31 -11.14
N ASP A 312 -5.44 36.00 -11.17
CA ASP A 312 -4.88 35.34 -12.37
C ASP A 312 -5.89 35.32 -13.52
N TYR A 313 -7.16 35.03 -13.24
CA TYR A 313 -8.23 35.15 -14.21
C TYR A 313 -9.52 35.69 -13.59
N LEU A 314 -10.22 36.54 -14.34
CA LEU A 314 -11.63 36.84 -14.11
C LEU A 314 -12.49 36.16 -15.19
N LEU A 315 -13.59 35.56 -14.75
CA LEU A 315 -14.52 34.84 -15.60
C LEU A 315 -15.76 35.69 -15.87
N TYR A 316 -16.03 35.91 -17.15
CA TYR A 316 -17.22 36.61 -17.63
C TYR A 316 -18.11 35.64 -18.39
N VAL A 317 -19.40 35.67 -18.09
CA VAL A 317 -20.44 34.91 -18.80
C VAL A 317 -21.53 35.87 -19.23
N ASP A 318 -21.86 35.86 -20.53
CA ASP A 318 -22.78 36.81 -21.17
C ASP A 318 -22.44 38.28 -20.83
N GLY A 319 -21.13 38.59 -20.78
CA GLY A 319 -20.59 39.91 -20.44
C GLY A 319 -20.61 40.29 -18.95
N ALA A 320 -21.25 39.50 -18.08
CA ALA A 320 -21.26 39.73 -16.64
C ALA A 320 -20.09 39.02 -15.95
N LEU A 321 -19.46 39.67 -14.97
CA LEU A 321 -18.39 39.09 -14.15
C LEU A 321 -19.00 38.10 -13.14
N VAL A 322 -18.60 36.83 -13.20
CA VAL A 322 -19.23 35.75 -12.42
C VAL A 322 -18.27 34.97 -11.54
N GLY A 323 -16.96 35.04 -11.79
CA GLY A 323 -16.02 34.20 -11.08
C GLY A 323 -14.56 34.61 -11.19
N VAL A 324 -13.73 33.90 -10.44
CA VAL A 324 -12.27 34.09 -10.38
C VAL A 324 -11.57 32.74 -10.43
N ILE A 325 -10.42 32.70 -11.10
CA ILE A 325 -9.49 31.56 -11.05
C ILE A 325 -8.20 32.03 -10.42
N GLU A 326 -7.75 31.31 -9.40
CA GLU A 326 -6.41 31.44 -8.83
C GLU A 326 -5.52 30.31 -9.37
N ALA A 327 -4.43 30.67 -10.05
CA ALA A 327 -3.44 29.73 -10.54
C ALA A 327 -2.36 29.53 -9.47
N LYS A 328 -2.00 28.27 -9.21
CA LYS A 328 -0.87 27.93 -8.34
C LYS A 328 0.16 27.14 -9.11
N ARG A 329 1.42 27.29 -8.72
CA ARG A 329 2.51 26.41 -9.19
C ARG A 329 2.13 24.94 -9.04
N GLU A 330 2.52 24.12 -10.01
CA GLU A 330 2.34 22.66 -9.94
C GLU A 330 3.01 22.09 -8.67
N GLY A 331 2.31 21.18 -7.98
CA GLY A 331 2.79 20.53 -6.75
C GLY A 331 2.63 21.31 -5.44
N VAL A 332 2.02 22.49 -5.46
CA VAL A 332 1.57 23.19 -4.25
C VAL A 332 0.15 22.73 -3.90
N SER A 333 -0.13 22.49 -2.61
CA SER A 333 -1.48 22.17 -2.16
C SER A 333 -2.42 23.33 -2.49
N VAL A 334 -3.55 23.00 -3.09
CA VAL A 334 -4.63 23.95 -3.39
C VAL A 334 -5.45 24.28 -2.13
N ILE A 335 -5.35 23.43 -1.10
CA ILE A 335 -6.03 23.59 0.19
C ILE A 335 -5.44 24.81 0.92
N GLY A 336 -6.28 25.77 1.27
CA GLY A 336 -5.88 27.06 1.85
C GLY A 336 -5.79 28.22 0.85
N ALA A 337 -5.74 27.94 -0.46
CA ALA A 337 -5.85 28.97 -1.50
C ALA A 337 -7.27 29.59 -1.58
N GLU A 338 -8.27 28.90 -1.03
CA GLU A 338 -9.66 29.35 -0.89
C GLU A 338 -9.74 30.73 -0.21
N GLN A 339 -8.93 30.98 0.82
CA GLN A 339 -8.90 32.29 1.50
C GLN A 339 -8.44 33.42 0.56
N GLN A 340 -7.64 33.11 -0.46
CA GLN A 340 -7.19 34.08 -1.44
C GLN A 340 -8.24 34.29 -2.54
N SER A 341 -8.86 33.22 -3.05
CA SER A 341 -9.95 33.33 -4.03
C SER A 341 -11.18 34.02 -3.42
N ASP A 342 -11.50 33.76 -2.13
CA ASP A 342 -12.55 34.46 -1.38
C ASP A 342 -12.23 35.96 -1.23
N ARG A 343 -10.97 36.30 -0.91
CA ARG A 343 -10.52 37.71 -0.83
C ARG A 343 -10.67 38.42 -2.17
N TYR A 344 -10.36 37.77 -3.29
CA TYR A 344 -10.52 38.37 -4.62
C TYR A 344 -11.97 38.45 -5.07
N ALA A 345 -12.78 37.43 -4.76
CA ALA A 345 -14.21 37.42 -5.05
C ALA A 345 -14.97 38.54 -4.32
N ALA A 346 -14.51 38.97 -3.14
CA ALA A 346 -15.05 40.12 -2.41
C ALA A 346 -14.30 41.45 -2.70
N GLY A 347 -13.04 41.38 -3.13
CA GLY A 347 -12.12 42.51 -3.32
C GLY A 347 -12.20 43.17 -4.70
N LEU A 348 -13.41 43.34 -5.23
CA LEU A 348 -13.65 43.95 -6.54
C LEU A 348 -13.44 45.47 -6.51
N THR A 349 -12.88 46.04 -7.58
CA THR A 349 -12.88 47.50 -7.81
C THR A 349 -14.30 48.01 -8.13
N THR A 350 -14.56 49.32 -8.02
CA THR A 350 -15.88 49.90 -8.31
C THR A 350 -16.40 49.53 -9.70
N GLY A 351 -15.53 49.56 -10.73
CA GLY A 351 -15.91 49.16 -12.08
C GLY A 351 -16.26 47.67 -12.20
N GLN A 352 -15.49 46.81 -11.52
CA GLN A 352 -15.76 45.36 -11.49
C GLN A 352 -17.03 45.02 -10.71
N GLN A 353 -17.34 45.77 -9.64
CA GLN A 353 -18.60 45.61 -8.90
C GLN A 353 -19.81 45.90 -9.78
N LEU A 354 -19.73 46.92 -10.64
CA LEU A 354 -20.80 47.25 -11.60
C LEU A 354 -20.97 46.17 -12.68
N ALA A 355 -19.88 45.50 -13.06
CA ALA A 355 -19.91 44.40 -14.02
C ALA A 355 -20.27 43.05 -13.39
N ALA A 356 -20.22 42.92 -12.06
CA ALA A 356 -20.46 41.67 -11.36
C ALA A 356 -21.93 41.27 -11.37
N TRP A 357 -22.21 40.03 -11.74
CA TRP A 357 -23.55 39.46 -11.64
C TRP A 357 -24.02 39.39 -10.17
N ARG A 358 -23.13 38.93 -9.28
CA ARG A 358 -23.34 38.90 -7.83
C ARG A 358 -22.02 39.19 -7.10
N THR A 359 -22.11 39.83 -5.94
CA THR A 359 -20.96 40.08 -5.06
C THR A 359 -21.24 39.48 -3.67
N PRO A 360 -20.30 38.71 -3.08
CA PRO A 360 -19.05 38.22 -3.65
C PRO A 360 -19.24 37.34 -4.90
N LEU A 361 -18.23 37.22 -5.75
CA LEU A 361 -18.30 36.40 -6.96
C LEU A 361 -18.59 34.92 -6.61
N PRO A 362 -19.65 34.31 -7.17
CA PRO A 362 -20.10 32.98 -6.77
C PRO A 362 -19.16 31.87 -7.20
N PHE A 363 -18.61 31.92 -8.41
CA PHE A 363 -17.84 30.80 -8.96
C PHE A 363 -16.35 30.99 -8.75
N ARG A 364 -15.73 30.13 -7.95
CA ARG A 364 -14.31 30.23 -7.62
C ARG A 364 -13.60 28.94 -7.97
N TYR A 365 -12.50 29.08 -8.68
CA TYR A 365 -11.62 27.96 -9.02
C TYR A 365 -10.21 28.21 -8.50
N GLU A 366 -9.60 27.13 -8.07
CA GLU A 366 -8.18 27.11 -7.74
C GLU A 366 -7.54 25.96 -8.52
N SER A 367 -6.49 26.24 -9.29
CA SER A 367 -5.89 25.24 -10.19
C SER A 367 -4.37 25.27 -10.21
N THR A 368 -3.78 24.07 -10.21
CA THR A 368 -2.34 23.85 -10.45
C THR A 368 -2.05 23.39 -11.88
N GLY A 369 -3.08 23.31 -12.74
CA GLY A 369 -3.02 22.65 -14.04
C GLY A 369 -3.03 21.12 -13.97
N VAL A 370 -2.91 20.53 -12.77
CA VAL A 370 -3.03 19.08 -12.53
C VAL A 370 -4.23 18.78 -11.63
N GLU A 371 -4.36 19.53 -10.53
CA GLU A 371 -5.53 19.52 -9.68
C GLU A 371 -6.31 20.82 -9.92
N THR A 372 -7.63 20.70 -10.07
CA THR A 372 -8.56 21.83 -10.10
C THR A 372 -9.61 21.62 -9.02
N ARG A 373 -9.84 22.65 -8.22
CA ARG A 373 -10.92 22.69 -7.24
C ARG A 373 -11.90 23.79 -7.63
N PHE A 374 -13.14 23.60 -7.20
CA PHE A 374 -14.24 24.50 -7.48
C PHE A 374 -15.09 24.69 -6.23
N THR A 375 -15.47 25.94 -6.00
CA THR A 375 -16.43 26.34 -4.98
C THR A 375 -17.57 27.11 -5.65
N ASN A 376 -18.80 26.66 -5.40
CA ASN A 376 -19.99 27.41 -5.76
C ASN A 376 -20.51 28.17 -4.52
N GLY A 377 -20.32 29.49 -4.53
CA GLY A 377 -20.76 30.39 -3.47
C GLY A 377 -22.28 30.51 -3.31
N LEU A 378 -23.07 29.96 -4.24
CA LEU A 378 -24.53 29.90 -4.16
C LEU A 378 -25.04 28.69 -3.37
N ASP A 379 -24.18 27.71 -3.08
CA ASP A 379 -24.57 26.56 -2.29
C ASP A 379 -24.91 26.95 -0.84
N PRO A 380 -25.79 26.21 -0.14
CA PRO A 380 -26.15 26.54 1.25
C PRO A 380 -24.95 26.52 2.20
N VAL A 381 -23.97 25.66 1.93
CA VAL A 381 -22.69 25.60 2.63
C VAL A 381 -21.62 25.48 1.55
N PRO A 382 -21.10 26.62 1.04
CA PRO A 382 -20.07 26.61 0.01
C PRO A 382 -18.83 25.85 0.50
N ARG A 383 -18.37 24.89 -0.30
CA ARG A 383 -17.18 24.09 -0.02
C ARG A 383 -16.39 23.86 -1.29
N SER A 384 -15.08 23.97 -1.18
CA SER A 384 -14.17 23.62 -2.26
C SER A 384 -14.13 22.11 -2.44
N ARG A 385 -14.41 21.67 -3.66
CA ARG A 385 -14.34 20.26 -4.07
C ARG A 385 -13.50 20.10 -5.32
N ARG A 386 -12.86 18.94 -5.43
CA ARG A 386 -12.06 18.60 -6.61
C ARG A 386 -12.98 18.37 -7.82
N VAL A 387 -12.56 18.87 -8.98
CA VAL A 387 -13.21 18.66 -10.28
C VAL A 387 -12.18 18.24 -11.31
N PHE A 388 -12.61 17.50 -12.33
CA PHE A 388 -11.70 17.04 -13.39
C PHE A 388 -11.15 18.22 -14.22
N ALA A 389 -11.99 19.19 -14.56
CA ALA A 389 -11.65 20.38 -15.34
C ALA A 389 -12.59 21.56 -15.05
N PHE A 390 -12.37 22.69 -15.70
CA PHE A 390 -13.30 23.83 -15.67
C PHE A 390 -14.63 23.47 -16.32
N HIS A 391 -15.71 24.04 -15.78
CA HIS A 391 -17.04 23.87 -16.34
C HIS A 391 -17.18 24.73 -17.60
N GLN A 392 -18.06 24.32 -18.50
CA GLN A 392 -18.35 25.09 -19.71
C GLN A 392 -19.06 26.41 -19.37
N PRO A 393 -18.84 27.48 -20.13
CA PRO A 393 -19.56 28.75 -19.95
C PRO A 393 -21.09 28.58 -20.02
N THR A 394 -21.56 27.69 -20.88
CA THR A 394 -22.99 27.35 -21.04
C THR A 394 -23.56 26.71 -19.77
N THR A 395 -22.77 25.90 -19.05
CA THR A 395 -23.12 25.33 -17.74
C THR A 395 -23.25 26.43 -16.70
N ILE A 396 -22.27 27.34 -16.62
CA ILE A 396 -22.31 28.48 -15.70
C ILE A 396 -23.52 29.38 -16.01
N ALA A 397 -23.76 29.72 -17.28
CA ALA A 397 -24.92 30.50 -17.71
C ALA A 397 -26.25 29.84 -17.33
N ARG A 398 -26.33 28.51 -17.43
CA ARG A 398 -27.49 27.75 -16.97
C ARG A 398 -27.67 27.87 -15.46
N TRP A 399 -26.62 27.68 -14.67
CA TRP A 399 -26.70 27.83 -13.21
C TRP A 399 -27.11 29.25 -12.80
N MET A 400 -26.67 30.28 -13.54
CA MET A 400 -27.13 31.66 -13.32
C MET A 400 -28.65 31.77 -13.51
N ARG A 401 -29.18 31.27 -14.64
CA ARG A 401 -30.62 31.26 -14.91
C ARG A 401 -31.41 30.47 -13.88
N GLU A 402 -30.92 29.30 -13.47
CA GLU A 402 -31.55 28.50 -12.41
C GLU A 402 -31.58 29.24 -11.06
N ALA A 403 -30.48 29.93 -10.72
CA ALA A 403 -30.38 30.72 -9.49
C ALA A 403 -31.26 31.98 -9.49
N GLU A 404 -31.56 32.53 -10.66
CA GLU A 404 -32.53 33.62 -10.84
C GLU A 404 -33.98 33.12 -10.81
N ALA A 405 -34.24 31.97 -11.44
CA ALA A 405 -35.56 31.35 -11.44
C ALA A 405 -36.00 30.86 -10.05
N ASN A 406 -35.05 30.42 -9.21
CA ASN A 406 -35.32 29.99 -7.84
C ASN A 406 -34.32 30.60 -6.84
N PRO A 407 -34.48 31.88 -6.46
CA PRO A 407 -33.53 32.57 -5.57
C PRO A 407 -33.41 31.95 -4.17
N GLU A 408 -34.48 31.30 -3.72
CA GLU A 408 -34.58 30.65 -2.42
C GLU A 408 -33.83 29.31 -2.36
N ALA A 409 -33.70 28.63 -3.51
CA ALA A 409 -32.96 27.39 -3.66
C ALA A 409 -32.17 27.39 -4.98
N PRO A 410 -31.11 28.23 -5.06
CA PRO A 410 -30.48 28.58 -6.32
C PRO A 410 -29.66 27.44 -6.94
N THR A 411 -29.31 26.42 -6.15
CA THR A 411 -28.49 25.28 -6.60
C THR A 411 -29.18 23.94 -6.33
N LEU A 412 -28.72 22.87 -6.99
CA LEU A 412 -29.14 21.49 -6.73
C LEU A 412 -29.05 21.16 -5.22
N ARG A 413 -27.93 21.53 -4.58
CA ARG A 413 -27.68 21.30 -3.14
C ARG A 413 -28.65 22.05 -2.24
N ALA A 414 -29.06 23.26 -2.64
CA ALA A 414 -30.10 24.01 -1.92
C ALA A 414 -31.46 23.33 -2.05
N ARG A 415 -31.80 22.84 -3.25
CA ARG A 415 -33.07 22.16 -3.51
C ARG A 415 -33.16 20.80 -2.80
N LEU A 416 -32.05 20.07 -2.69
CA LEU A 416 -31.97 18.82 -1.91
C LEU A 416 -32.40 18.98 -0.44
N ARG A 417 -32.16 20.15 0.18
CA ARG A 417 -32.59 20.44 1.56
C ARG A 417 -34.07 20.79 1.70
N ARG A 418 -34.76 21.01 0.57
CA ARG A 418 -36.16 21.43 0.50
C ARG A 418 -37.02 20.40 -0.26
N MET A 419 -36.55 19.17 -0.36
CA MET A 419 -37.31 18.06 -0.96
C MET A 419 -38.62 17.85 -0.19
N PRO A 420 -39.74 17.61 -0.87
CA PRO A 420 -41.00 17.25 -0.19
C PRO A 420 -40.85 15.90 0.51
N GLU A 421 -41.75 15.57 1.44
CA GLU A 421 -41.73 14.26 2.10
C GLU A 421 -41.83 13.10 1.10
N LEU A 422 -41.25 11.95 1.48
CA LEU A 422 -41.32 10.75 0.66
C LEU A 422 -42.72 10.15 0.73
N ILE A 423 -43.37 10.02 -0.44
CA ILE A 423 -44.60 9.24 -0.55
C ILE A 423 -44.25 7.76 -0.38
N THR A 424 -44.66 7.18 0.76
CA THR A 424 -44.30 5.81 1.14
C THR A 424 -45.24 4.74 0.57
N TYR A 425 -46.33 5.14 -0.08
CA TYR A 425 -47.27 4.22 -0.70
C TYR A 425 -46.57 3.31 -1.73
N GLY A 426 -46.77 2.00 -1.61
CA GLY A 426 -46.14 1.01 -2.50
C GLY A 426 -44.67 0.69 -2.19
N LEU A 427 -44.03 1.41 -1.25
CA LEU A 427 -42.65 1.14 -0.82
C LEU A 427 -42.62 0.20 0.38
N ARG A 428 -41.63 -0.69 0.39
CA ARG A 428 -41.30 -1.50 1.58
C ARG A 428 -40.53 -0.65 2.60
N PRO A 429 -40.58 -0.97 3.90
CA PRO A 429 -39.87 -0.21 4.95
C PRO A 429 -38.38 -0.01 4.67
N ASN A 430 -37.70 -1.04 4.17
CA ASN A 430 -36.28 -0.97 3.80
C ASN A 430 -36.01 -0.03 2.61
N GLN A 431 -36.96 0.13 1.69
CA GLN A 431 -36.84 1.07 0.57
C GLN A 431 -37.09 2.51 1.04
N VAL A 432 -38.04 2.71 1.95
CA VAL A 432 -38.28 4.01 2.61
C VAL A 432 -37.01 4.46 3.34
N GLU A 433 -36.44 3.58 4.18
CA GLU A 433 -35.19 3.85 4.90
C GLU A 433 -34.05 4.22 3.94
N ALA A 434 -33.85 3.44 2.87
CA ALA A 434 -32.78 3.69 1.91
C ALA A 434 -32.95 5.02 1.14
N ILE A 435 -34.17 5.36 0.70
CA ILE A 435 -34.43 6.61 -0.01
C ILE A 435 -34.27 7.81 0.93
N THR A 436 -34.87 7.75 2.12
CA THR A 436 -34.76 8.82 3.11
C THR A 436 -33.31 9.03 3.58
N GLY A 437 -32.57 7.95 3.85
CA GLY A 437 -31.16 8.02 4.21
C GLY A 437 -30.30 8.61 3.09
N LEU A 438 -30.57 8.26 1.84
CA LEU A 438 -29.90 8.84 0.68
C LEU A 438 -30.19 10.35 0.57
N GLU A 439 -31.45 10.76 0.65
CA GLU A 439 -31.83 12.18 0.55
C GLU A 439 -31.21 13.02 1.67
N GLN A 440 -31.21 12.52 2.91
CA GLN A 440 -30.53 13.16 4.04
C GLN A 440 -29.03 13.31 3.79
N SER A 441 -28.41 12.27 3.25
CA SER A 441 -26.98 12.26 2.93
C SER A 441 -26.62 13.29 1.86
N LEU A 442 -27.41 13.36 0.79
CA LEU A 442 -27.23 14.33 -0.30
C LEU A 442 -27.50 15.77 0.19
N ALA A 443 -28.54 15.98 1.00
CA ALA A 443 -28.85 17.28 1.60
C ALA A 443 -27.75 17.79 2.56
N ALA A 444 -27.06 16.87 3.23
CA ALA A 444 -25.89 17.14 4.06
C ALA A 444 -24.60 17.37 3.25
N ASP A 445 -24.68 17.38 1.91
CA ASP A 445 -23.56 17.51 0.98
C ASP A 445 -22.48 16.43 1.22
N ARG A 446 -22.91 15.18 1.43
CA ARG A 446 -22.01 14.03 1.40
C ARG A 446 -21.99 13.46 -0.03
N PRO A 447 -20.90 13.68 -0.80
CA PRO A 447 -20.90 13.39 -2.23
C PRO A 447 -20.90 11.90 -2.57
N ARG A 448 -20.67 11.02 -1.59
CA ARG A 448 -20.57 9.57 -1.76
C ARG A 448 -21.44 8.87 -0.74
N ALA A 449 -22.38 8.04 -1.18
CA ALA A 449 -23.29 7.30 -0.30
C ALA A 449 -23.31 5.80 -0.66
N LEU A 450 -23.42 4.94 0.35
CA LEU A 450 -23.47 3.49 0.17
C LEU A 450 -24.79 2.94 0.70
N ILE A 451 -25.50 2.17 -0.12
CA ILE A 451 -26.71 1.43 0.26
C ILE A 451 -26.39 -0.06 0.26
N GLN A 452 -26.46 -0.69 1.43
CA GLN A 452 -26.33 -2.13 1.56
C GLN A 452 -27.70 -2.80 1.57
N MET A 453 -27.99 -3.61 0.56
CA MET A 453 -29.27 -4.31 0.45
C MET A 453 -29.09 -5.74 -0.07
N ALA A 454 -29.74 -6.71 0.58
CA ALA A 454 -29.78 -8.09 0.12
C ALA A 454 -30.26 -8.20 -1.34
N THR A 455 -29.68 -9.14 -2.08
CA THR A 455 -30.11 -9.42 -3.46
C THR A 455 -31.59 -9.82 -3.47
N GLY A 456 -32.38 -9.24 -4.37
CA GLY A 456 -33.82 -9.43 -4.43
C GLY A 456 -34.65 -8.50 -3.52
N ALA A 457 -34.03 -7.71 -2.65
CA ALA A 457 -34.75 -6.80 -1.75
C ALA A 457 -35.33 -5.54 -2.40
N GLY A 458 -35.07 -5.33 -3.70
CA GLY A 458 -35.62 -4.21 -4.50
C GLY A 458 -34.67 -3.03 -4.75
N LYS A 459 -33.34 -3.27 -4.82
CA LYS A 459 -32.30 -2.25 -5.07
C LYS A 459 -32.61 -1.32 -6.25
N THR A 460 -32.89 -1.90 -7.42
CA THR A 460 -33.17 -1.14 -8.65
C THR A 460 -34.40 -0.26 -8.48
N TYR A 461 -35.49 -0.79 -7.92
CA TYR A 461 -36.72 -0.03 -7.67
C TYR A 461 -36.49 1.16 -6.72
N THR A 462 -35.72 0.95 -5.64
CA THR A 462 -35.32 2.02 -4.70
C THR A 462 -34.63 3.17 -5.44
N VAL A 463 -33.70 2.85 -6.34
CA VAL A 463 -32.95 3.87 -7.09
C VAL A 463 -33.77 4.54 -8.18
N VAL A 464 -34.66 3.82 -8.85
CA VAL A 464 -35.57 4.44 -9.83
C VAL A 464 -36.43 5.52 -9.14
N ASN A 465 -36.94 5.22 -7.93
CA ASN A 465 -37.69 6.18 -7.13
C ASN A 465 -36.82 7.38 -6.70
N ALA A 466 -35.62 7.13 -6.18
CA ALA A 466 -34.69 8.21 -5.83
C ALA A 466 -34.33 9.09 -7.05
N SER A 467 -34.11 8.48 -8.21
CA SER A 467 -33.80 9.19 -9.47
C SER A 467 -34.97 10.07 -9.92
N TYR A 468 -36.20 9.54 -9.85
CA TYR A 468 -37.41 10.32 -10.12
C TYR A 468 -37.50 11.56 -9.23
N ARG A 469 -37.31 11.37 -7.92
CA ARG A 469 -37.41 12.46 -6.94
C ARG A 469 -36.34 13.52 -7.17
N LEU A 470 -35.11 13.13 -7.50
CA LEU A 470 -34.04 14.07 -7.81
C LEU A 470 -34.30 14.86 -9.10
N LEU A 471 -34.79 14.20 -10.16
CA LEU A 471 -35.14 14.88 -11.41
C LEU A 471 -36.31 15.85 -11.21
N LYS A 472 -37.35 15.45 -10.46
CA LYS A 472 -38.57 16.25 -10.29
C LYS A 472 -38.44 17.37 -9.27
N HIS A 473 -37.88 17.08 -8.10
CA HIS A 473 -37.92 18.00 -6.95
C HIS A 473 -36.59 18.71 -6.71
N ALA A 474 -35.45 18.04 -6.95
CA ALA A 474 -34.14 18.67 -6.83
C ALA A 474 -33.73 19.43 -8.10
N GLY A 475 -34.40 19.16 -9.23
CA GLY A 475 -34.03 19.72 -10.53
C GLY A 475 -32.69 19.18 -11.04
N ALA A 476 -32.37 17.92 -10.72
CA ALA A 476 -31.28 17.21 -11.39
C ALA A 476 -31.57 17.12 -12.88
N ARG A 477 -30.57 17.32 -13.72
CA ARG A 477 -30.68 17.23 -15.18
C ARG A 477 -30.52 15.79 -15.65
N ARG A 478 -29.54 15.06 -15.10
CA ARG A 478 -29.21 13.73 -15.62
C ARG A 478 -28.64 12.79 -14.56
N VAL A 479 -29.17 11.57 -14.56
CA VAL A 479 -28.70 10.44 -13.75
C VAL A 479 -28.02 9.40 -14.63
N LEU A 480 -26.84 8.95 -14.23
CA LEU A 480 -26.16 7.79 -14.82
C LEU A 480 -26.36 6.57 -13.92
N PHE A 481 -26.84 5.47 -14.48
CA PHE A 481 -26.98 4.17 -13.80
C PHE A 481 -26.03 3.15 -14.42
N LEU A 482 -24.96 2.84 -13.69
CA LEU A 482 -23.93 1.90 -14.07
C LEU A 482 -24.27 0.48 -13.63
N VAL A 483 -24.24 -0.44 -14.57
CA VAL A 483 -24.47 -1.88 -14.36
C VAL A 483 -23.20 -2.68 -14.65
N ASP A 484 -23.12 -3.87 -14.04
CA ASP A 484 -22.02 -4.83 -14.28
C ASP A 484 -22.04 -5.35 -15.73
N ARG A 485 -23.21 -5.76 -16.24
CA ARG A 485 -23.33 -6.39 -17.58
C ARG A 485 -24.46 -5.78 -18.41
N ASN A 486 -24.32 -5.85 -19.73
CA ASN A 486 -25.35 -5.38 -20.66
C ASN A 486 -26.76 -5.97 -20.39
N ASN A 487 -26.84 -7.25 -20.01
CA ASN A 487 -28.13 -7.90 -19.69
C ASN A 487 -28.82 -7.27 -18.47
N LEU A 488 -28.04 -6.87 -17.46
CA LEU A 488 -28.55 -6.12 -16.30
C LEU A 488 -28.99 -4.72 -16.71
N GLY A 489 -28.33 -4.11 -17.69
CA GLY A 489 -28.74 -2.82 -18.27
C GLY A 489 -30.12 -2.87 -18.93
N LYS A 490 -30.43 -3.96 -19.65
CA LYS A 490 -31.78 -4.20 -20.21
C LYS A 490 -32.83 -4.33 -19.11
N GLN A 491 -32.51 -5.03 -18.02
CA GLN A 491 -33.40 -5.18 -16.87
C GLN A 491 -33.64 -3.83 -16.17
N ALA A 492 -32.58 -3.07 -15.90
CA ALA A 492 -32.68 -1.73 -15.32
C ALA A 492 -33.56 -0.81 -16.18
N ARG A 493 -33.37 -0.80 -17.51
CA ARG A 493 -34.22 -0.02 -18.42
C ARG A 493 -35.70 -0.42 -18.33
N ALA A 494 -35.97 -1.73 -18.24
CA ALA A 494 -37.33 -2.22 -18.10
C ALA A 494 -37.96 -1.78 -16.78
N GLU A 495 -37.20 -1.79 -15.67
CA GLU A 495 -37.65 -1.27 -14.38
C GLU A 495 -37.97 0.22 -14.44
N TYR A 496 -37.07 1.06 -15.00
CA TYR A 496 -37.37 2.47 -15.24
C TYR A 496 -38.64 2.64 -16.08
N SER A 497 -38.83 1.87 -17.14
CA SER A 497 -39.99 2.02 -18.04
C SER A 497 -41.32 1.58 -17.38
N ARG A 498 -41.26 0.70 -16.38
CA ARG A 498 -42.44 0.18 -15.66
C ARG A 498 -42.76 0.94 -14.39
N PHE A 499 -41.84 1.76 -13.91
CA PHE A 499 -42.03 2.52 -12.69
C PHE A 499 -43.14 3.56 -12.86
N GLU A 500 -44.15 3.47 -11.99
CA GLU A 500 -45.24 4.44 -11.88
C GLU A 500 -44.89 5.44 -10.78
N THR A 501 -45.05 6.72 -11.09
CA THR A 501 -44.76 7.80 -10.15
C THR A 501 -45.75 7.79 -8.99
N PRO A 502 -45.29 7.94 -7.73
CA PRO A 502 -46.17 7.80 -6.57
C PRO A 502 -47.28 8.87 -6.44
N ASP A 503 -47.15 9.99 -7.16
CA ASP A 503 -48.02 11.16 -7.02
C ASP A 503 -49.11 11.28 -8.10
N ASP A 504 -48.80 10.98 -9.36
CA ASP A 504 -49.76 11.06 -10.47
C ASP A 504 -49.92 9.75 -11.26
N LEU A 505 -49.22 8.67 -10.87
CA LEU A 505 -49.24 7.34 -11.50
C LEU A 505 -48.84 7.34 -12.98
N SER A 506 -48.21 8.41 -13.46
CA SER A 506 -47.59 8.50 -14.78
C SER A 506 -46.42 7.52 -14.86
N LYS A 507 -46.13 6.99 -16.06
CA LYS A 507 -44.93 6.17 -16.21
C LYS A 507 -43.69 7.06 -16.24
N PHE A 508 -42.62 6.63 -15.60
CA PHE A 508 -41.35 7.36 -15.62
C PHE A 508 -40.90 7.72 -17.04
N SER A 509 -41.04 6.77 -17.99
CA SER A 509 -40.65 6.97 -19.39
C SER A 509 -41.48 8.00 -20.16
N GLU A 510 -42.66 8.36 -19.65
CA GLU A 510 -43.50 9.43 -20.22
C GLU A 510 -43.03 10.81 -19.76
N LEU A 511 -42.39 10.88 -18.58
CA LEU A 511 -41.88 12.12 -18.00
C LEU A 511 -40.41 12.39 -18.36
N TYR A 512 -39.59 11.33 -18.40
CA TYR A 512 -38.15 11.43 -18.59
C TYR A 512 -37.65 10.39 -19.58
N ASN A 513 -36.85 10.83 -20.54
CA ASN A 513 -36.26 9.92 -21.52
C ASN A 513 -35.15 9.07 -20.87
N VAL A 514 -35.23 7.75 -21.08
CA VAL A 514 -34.30 6.75 -20.53
C VAL A 514 -33.48 6.15 -21.66
N GLN A 515 -32.21 6.54 -21.75
CA GLN A 515 -31.29 6.06 -22.77
C GLN A 515 -30.47 4.88 -22.24
N ARG A 516 -30.38 3.79 -23.01
CA ARG A 516 -29.31 2.79 -22.82
C ARG A 516 -28.17 3.16 -23.77
N LEU A 517 -26.95 3.23 -23.27
CA LEU A 517 -25.79 3.59 -24.09
C LEU A 517 -25.41 2.43 -25.01
N THR A 518 -25.64 2.62 -26.31
CA THR A 518 -25.30 1.66 -27.39
C THR A 518 -24.33 2.25 -28.40
N SER A 519 -24.18 3.56 -28.44
CA SER A 519 -23.23 4.29 -29.30
C SER A 519 -22.54 5.38 -28.48
N THR A 520 -21.61 6.11 -29.09
CA THR A 520 -20.90 7.25 -28.49
C THR A 520 -21.78 8.50 -28.32
N THR A 521 -23.03 8.47 -28.76
CA THR A 521 -23.90 9.65 -28.76
C THR A 521 -24.78 9.70 -27.52
N LEU A 522 -24.66 10.78 -26.74
CA LEU A 522 -25.54 11.08 -25.62
C LEU A 522 -26.71 11.94 -26.09
N LEU A 523 -27.95 11.52 -25.81
CA LEU A 523 -29.13 12.32 -26.12
C LEU A 523 -29.25 13.47 -25.11
N GLU A 524 -29.37 14.70 -25.60
CA GLU A 524 -29.47 15.86 -24.71
C GLU A 524 -30.70 15.78 -23.79
N SER A 525 -31.81 15.24 -24.30
CA SER A 525 -33.09 15.07 -23.58
C SER A 525 -33.12 13.89 -22.61
N ALA A 526 -32.08 13.04 -22.56
CA ALA A 526 -32.05 11.91 -21.63
C ALA A 526 -31.89 12.41 -20.19
N GLY A 527 -32.89 12.13 -19.35
CA GLY A 527 -32.84 12.35 -17.90
C GLY A 527 -32.17 11.19 -17.16
N VAL A 528 -32.21 9.98 -17.75
CA VAL A 528 -31.51 8.80 -17.23
C VAL A 528 -30.72 8.13 -18.34
N VAL A 529 -29.48 7.77 -18.03
CA VAL A 529 -28.58 7.05 -18.92
C VAL A 529 -28.13 5.77 -18.24
N ILE A 530 -28.27 4.64 -18.91
CA ILE A 530 -27.91 3.31 -18.42
C ILE A 530 -26.73 2.79 -19.24
N SER A 531 -25.63 2.43 -18.59
CA SER A 531 -24.42 1.97 -19.27
C SER A 531 -23.63 0.97 -18.42
N THR A 532 -22.74 0.22 -19.05
CA THR A 532 -21.60 -0.39 -18.36
C THR A 532 -20.46 0.63 -18.23
N VAL A 533 -19.51 0.41 -17.33
CA VAL A 533 -18.39 1.34 -17.13
C VAL A 533 -17.44 1.34 -18.36
N GLN A 534 -17.34 0.20 -19.03
CA GLN A 534 -16.58 -0.02 -20.26
C GLN A 534 -17.09 0.85 -21.41
N ARG A 535 -18.42 0.82 -21.65
CA ARG A 535 -19.05 1.62 -22.70
C ARG A 535 -18.97 3.12 -22.42
N LEU A 536 -19.12 3.50 -21.16
CA LEU A 536 -18.94 4.89 -20.74
C LEU A 536 -17.51 5.36 -21.01
N TYR A 537 -16.52 4.51 -20.73
CA TYR A 537 -15.12 4.79 -21.04
C TYR A 537 -14.86 4.90 -22.54
N ALA A 538 -15.37 3.97 -23.35
CA ALA A 538 -15.26 4.04 -24.81
C ALA A 538 -15.83 5.36 -25.35
N MET A 539 -17.01 5.77 -24.86
CA MET A 539 -17.62 7.05 -25.20
C MET A 539 -16.74 8.25 -24.80
N LEU A 540 -16.16 8.24 -23.59
CA LEU A 540 -15.26 9.31 -23.15
C LEU A 540 -14.02 9.43 -24.05
N ARG A 541 -13.53 8.31 -24.60
CA ARG A 541 -12.41 8.27 -25.57
C ARG A 541 -12.83 8.55 -27.02
N GLY A 542 -14.12 8.76 -27.28
CA GLY A 542 -14.64 8.91 -28.65
C GLY A 542 -14.55 7.63 -29.48
N GLN A 543 -14.44 6.47 -28.84
CA GLN A 543 -14.35 5.16 -29.48
C GLN A 543 -15.75 4.53 -29.53
N GLU A 544 -16.12 3.97 -30.68
CA GLU A 544 -17.38 3.23 -30.79
C GLU A 544 -17.29 1.92 -30.00
N PRO A 545 -18.20 1.69 -29.03
CA PRO A 545 -18.26 0.41 -28.35
C PRO A 545 -18.66 -0.68 -29.36
N PRO A 546 -18.13 -1.91 -29.25
CA PRO A 546 -18.51 -3.00 -30.14
C PRO A 546 -20.01 -3.28 -30.06
N GLU A 547 -20.58 -3.77 -31.17
CA GLU A 547 -21.99 -4.15 -31.23
C GLU A 547 -22.32 -5.21 -30.16
N ASP A 548 -23.59 -5.28 -29.76
CA ASP A 548 -24.15 -6.09 -28.65
C ASP A 548 -23.89 -7.63 -28.74
N ALA A 549 -23.00 -8.10 -29.63
CA ALA A 549 -22.66 -9.50 -29.90
C ALA A 549 -21.41 -10.03 -29.14
N ASP A 550 -20.56 -9.18 -28.59
CA ASP A 550 -19.39 -9.61 -27.79
C ASP A 550 -19.77 -9.75 -26.29
N PRO A 551 -19.90 -10.98 -25.75
CA PRO A 551 -20.29 -11.22 -24.36
C PRO A 551 -19.17 -10.88 -23.36
N ASP A 552 -17.92 -10.81 -23.85
CA ASP A 552 -16.72 -10.68 -23.04
C ASP A 552 -16.21 -9.22 -22.97
N PHE A 553 -16.76 -8.30 -23.78
CA PHE A 553 -16.38 -6.88 -23.76
C PHE A 553 -16.64 -6.19 -22.41
N ASP A 554 -17.68 -6.63 -21.69
CA ASP A 554 -18.03 -6.10 -20.37
C ASP A 554 -17.29 -6.85 -19.23
N ASP A 555 -16.30 -7.71 -19.52
CA ASP A 555 -15.46 -8.32 -18.48
C ASP A 555 -14.53 -7.27 -17.82
N TYR A 556 -14.23 -7.44 -16.53
CA TYR A 556 -13.51 -6.44 -15.73
C TYR A 556 -11.99 -6.46 -15.91
N THR A 557 -11.48 -7.36 -16.75
CA THR A 557 -10.06 -7.65 -16.87
C THR A 557 -9.35 -6.65 -17.79
N ILE A 558 -9.02 -5.45 -17.29
CA ILE A 558 -8.09 -4.54 -17.99
C ILE A 558 -6.68 -4.73 -17.45
N ASN A 559 -5.72 -4.99 -18.34
CA ASN A 559 -4.30 -5.05 -18.02
C ASN A 559 -3.59 -3.67 -18.09
N GLU A 560 -4.31 -2.58 -18.38
CA GLU A 560 -3.76 -1.24 -18.63
C GLU A 560 -4.51 -0.16 -17.84
N ALA A 561 -3.80 0.91 -17.48
CA ALA A 561 -4.36 2.05 -16.76
C ALA A 561 -5.33 2.85 -17.65
N VAL A 562 -6.43 3.36 -17.07
CA VAL A 562 -7.44 4.14 -17.78
C VAL A 562 -7.02 5.62 -17.80
N GLU A 563 -6.61 6.13 -18.97
CA GLU A 563 -6.33 7.55 -19.19
C GLU A 563 -7.55 8.26 -19.76
N LEU A 564 -7.94 9.37 -19.12
CA LEU A 564 -9.06 10.20 -19.53
C LEU A 564 -8.57 11.58 -19.94
N GLU A 565 -9.08 12.04 -21.06
CA GLU A 565 -8.93 13.41 -21.55
C GLU A 565 -10.25 14.16 -21.40
N TYR A 566 -10.20 15.49 -21.48
CA TYR A 566 -11.41 16.29 -21.47
C TYR A 566 -12.21 16.04 -22.75
N ASN A 567 -13.43 15.52 -22.61
CA ASN A 567 -14.36 15.34 -23.71
C ASN A 567 -15.39 16.48 -23.70
N ALA A 568 -15.31 17.40 -24.68
CA ALA A 568 -16.22 18.54 -24.76
C ALA A 568 -17.69 18.16 -25.03
N THR A 569 -17.95 16.97 -25.58
CA THR A 569 -19.31 16.47 -25.83
C THR A 569 -19.93 15.79 -24.61
N VAL A 570 -19.09 15.30 -23.70
CA VAL A 570 -19.48 14.66 -22.45
C VAL A 570 -18.66 15.31 -21.31
N PRO A 571 -18.87 16.60 -21.02
CA PRO A 571 -18.05 17.33 -20.05
C PRO A 571 -18.27 16.83 -18.60
N PRO A 572 -17.39 17.17 -17.64
CA PRO A 572 -17.48 16.70 -16.25
C PRO A 572 -18.84 16.93 -15.59
N GLU A 573 -19.53 18.01 -15.92
CA GLU A 573 -20.86 18.38 -15.42
C GLU A 573 -22.05 17.68 -16.11
N THR A 574 -21.80 16.63 -16.91
CA THR A 574 -22.83 15.93 -17.69
C THR A 574 -23.90 15.26 -16.83
N PHE A 575 -23.51 14.78 -15.64
CA PHE A 575 -24.36 14.02 -14.72
C PHE A 575 -24.38 14.71 -13.35
N ASP A 576 -25.53 14.75 -12.70
CA ASP A 576 -25.68 15.24 -11.31
C ASP A 576 -25.59 14.09 -10.30
N LEU A 577 -25.97 12.88 -10.73
CA LEU A 577 -25.94 11.65 -9.95
C LEU A 577 -25.39 10.50 -10.78
N ILE A 578 -24.50 9.71 -10.19
CA ILE A 578 -24.03 8.44 -10.71
C ILE A 578 -24.34 7.35 -9.69
N VAL A 579 -25.10 6.35 -10.12
CA VAL A 579 -25.40 5.16 -9.34
C VAL A 579 -24.63 3.98 -9.89
N VAL A 580 -23.97 3.22 -9.02
CA VAL A 580 -23.17 2.06 -9.39
C VAL A 580 -23.78 0.82 -8.76
N ASP A 581 -24.36 -0.04 -9.58
CA ASP A 581 -24.84 -1.35 -9.14
C ASP A 581 -23.68 -2.33 -8.95
N GLU A 582 -23.83 -3.22 -7.98
CA GLU A 582 -22.77 -4.12 -7.47
C GLU A 582 -21.42 -3.40 -7.31
N CYS A 583 -21.46 -2.23 -6.66
CA CYS A 583 -20.39 -1.24 -6.66
C CYS A 583 -19.04 -1.80 -6.19
N HIS A 584 -19.04 -2.84 -5.36
CA HIS A 584 -17.81 -3.51 -4.96
C HIS A 584 -16.99 -3.93 -6.19
N ARG A 585 -17.58 -4.45 -7.27
CA ARG A 585 -16.84 -4.86 -8.48
C ARG A 585 -16.28 -3.67 -9.27
N SER A 586 -17.07 -2.62 -9.42
CA SER A 586 -16.78 -1.49 -10.32
C SER A 586 -15.90 -0.39 -9.70
N ILE A 587 -15.77 -0.34 -8.38
CA ILE A 587 -14.87 0.61 -7.69
C ILE A 587 -13.45 0.05 -7.49
N TYR A 588 -13.22 -1.23 -7.81
CA TYR A 588 -11.89 -1.83 -7.80
C TYR A 588 -11.13 -1.53 -9.09
N GLY A 589 -9.84 -1.25 -8.97
CA GLY A 589 -8.93 -1.13 -10.10
C GLY A 589 -9.06 0.18 -10.91
N THR A 590 -8.84 0.07 -12.21
CA THR A 590 -8.59 1.18 -13.14
C THR A 590 -9.84 2.00 -13.47
N TRP A 591 -11.05 1.48 -13.22
CA TRP A 591 -12.32 2.14 -13.53
C TRP A 591 -12.68 3.32 -12.62
N ARG A 592 -12.02 3.44 -11.46
CA ARG A 592 -12.21 4.57 -10.55
C ARG A 592 -12.03 5.93 -11.24
N ALA A 593 -11.08 6.03 -12.17
CA ALA A 593 -10.83 7.26 -12.91
C ALA A 593 -12.05 7.73 -13.71
N VAL A 594 -12.84 6.80 -14.26
CA VAL A 594 -14.08 7.09 -15.01
C VAL A 594 -15.15 7.66 -14.08
N LEU A 595 -15.27 7.13 -12.87
CA LEU A 595 -16.21 7.65 -11.87
C LEU A 595 -15.81 9.03 -11.37
N GLU A 596 -14.52 9.28 -11.19
CA GLU A 596 -13.98 10.56 -10.70
C GLU A 596 -13.82 11.64 -11.78
N TYR A 597 -14.11 11.31 -13.05
CA TYR A 597 -14.18 12.28 -14.14
C TYR A 597 -15.34 13.27 -13.99
N PHE A 598 -16.49 12.79 -13.50
CA PHE A 598 -17.71 13.57 -13.41
C PHE A 598 -17.81 14.32 -12.10
N ASP A 599 -18.35 15.54 -12.17
CA ASP A 599 -18.71 16.35 -11.04
C ASP A 599 -20.13 16.01 -10.55
N ALA A 600 -20.27 14.80 -9.99
CA ALA A 600 -21.56 14.21 -9.65
C ALA A 600 -21.56 13.59 -8.24
N HIS A 601 -22.74 13.47 -7.64
CA HIS A 601 -22.93 12.62 -6.46
C HIS A 601 -22.82 11.14 -6.84
N LEU A 602 -22.13 10.33 -6.03
CA LEU A 602 -21.90 8.90 -6.27
C LEU A 602 -22.69 8.06 -5.26
N VAL A 603 -23.48 7.10 -5.75
CA VAL A 603 -24.25 6.16 -4.93
C VAL A 603 -23.87 4.73 -5.28
N GLY A 604 -23.34 3.99 -4.31
CA GLY A 604 -23.02 2.58 -4.45
C GLY A 604 -24.15 1.69 -3.96
N LEU A 605 -24.51 0.67 -4.73
CA LEU A 605 -25.41 -0.41 -4.32
C LEU A 605 -24.64 -1.71 -4.20
N THR A 606 -24.78 -2.43 -3.09
CA THR A 606 -24.16 -3.76 -2.94
C THR A 606 -24.89 -4.60 -1.91
N ALA A 607 -24.89 -5.92 -2.07
CA ALA A 607 -25.31 -6.83 -1.01
C ALA A 607 -24.17 -7.14 -0.03
N THR A 608 -22.93 -7.10 -0.53
CA THR A 608 -21.72 -7.62 0.13
C THR A 608 -20.61 -6.58 0.08
N PRO A 609 -20.68 -5.51 0.90
CA PRO A 609 -19.59 -4.54 0.97
C PRO A 609 -18.35 -5.18 1.62
N VAL A 610 -17.16 -4.79 1.18
CA VAL A 610 -15.89 -5.13 1.85
C VAL A 610 -15.24 -3.85 2.39
N ALA A 611 -14.16 -3.96 3.17
CA ALA A 611 -13.47 -2.81 3.77
C ALA A 611 -13.13 -1.69 2.77
N GLN A 612 -12.64 -2.06 1.58
CA GLN A 612 -12.35 -1.11 0.49
C GLN A 612 -13.60 -0.39 -0.02
N THR A 613 -14.75 -1.06 -0.07
CA THR A 613 -16.04 -0.44 -0.41
C THR A 613 -16.39 0.66 0.59
N PHE A 614 -16.29 0.37 1.88
CA PHE A 614 -16.53 1.37 2.92
C PHE A 614 -15.57 2.56 2.80
N GLY A 615 -14.28 2.31 2.56
CA GLY A 615 -13.29 3.37 2.34
C GLY A 615 -13.62 4.29 1.16
N PHE A 616 -14.01 3.73 0.01
CA PHE A 616 -14.34 4.52 -1.19
C PHE A 616 -15.55 5.45 -0.99
N PHE A 617 -16.55 4.99 -0.21
CA PHE A 617 -17.74 5.75 0.13
C PHE A 617 -17.62 6.52 1.46
N HIS A 618 -16.40 6.70 1.96
CA HIS A 618 -16.10 7.47 3.19
C HIS A 618 -16.92 7.00 4.41
N GLU A 619 -17.11 5.70 4.53
CA GLU A 619 -17.91 5.05 5.58
C GLU A 619 -19.36 5.57 5.68
N ASN A 620 -19.84 6.27 4.65
CA ASN A 620 -21.19 6.84 4.61
C ASN A 620 -22.21 5.80 4.14
N LEU A 621 -22.42 4.78 4.99
CA LEU A 621 -23.49 3.78 4.85
C LEU A 621 -24.82 4.43 5.23
N VAL A 622 -25.70 4.65 4.25
CA VAL A 622 -26.97 5.35 4.47
C VAL A 622 -28.13 4.42 4.80
N SER A 623 -28.04 3.14 4.47
CA SER A 623 -29.00 2.11 4.87
C SER A 623 -28.38 0.71 4.80
N GLN A 624 -28.82 -0.17 5.70
CA GLN A 624 -28.40 -1.56 5.77
C GLN A 624 -29.61 -2.50 5.90
N TYR A 625 -29.83 -3.31 4.87
CA TYR A 625 -30.87 -4.34 4.85
C TYR A 625 -30.26 -5.70 4.50
N THR A 626 -30.01 -6.50 5.53
CA THR A 626 -29.30 -7.78 5.43
C THR A 626 -30.18 -8.91 4.89
N TYR A 627 -29.56 -10.00 4.44
CA TYR A 627 -30.28 -11.20 4.02
C TYR A 627 -31.17 -11.76 5.14
N ARG A 628 -30.67 -11.79 6.38
CA ARG A 628 -31.44 -12.28 7.55
C ARG A 628 -32.70 -11.45 7.79
N GLN A 629 -32.60 -10.13 7.68
CA GLN A 629 -33.77 -9.25 7.76
C GLN A 629 -34.72 -9.49 6.58
N ALA A 630 -34.19 -9.61 5.36
CA ALA A 630 -35.00 -9.89 4.18
C ALA A 630 -35.81 -11.19 4.29
N VAL A 631 -35.24 -12.24 4.88
CA VAL A 631 -35.95 -13.50 5.16
C VAL A 631 -36.97 -13.31 6.28
N ALA A 632 -36.59 -12.66 7.38
CA ALA A 632 -37.49 -12.40 8.51
C ALA A 632 -38.74 -11.59 8.11
N ASP A 633 -38.57 -10.62 7.21
CA ASP A 633 -39.64 -9.76 6.71
C ASP A 633 -40.46 -10.41 5.58
N GLY A 634 -40.12 -11.64 5.18
CA GLY A 634 -40.79 -12.37 4.10
C GLY A 634 -40.56 -11.76 2.70
N VAL A 635 -39.52 -10.93 2.55
CA VAL A 635 -39.09 -10.34 1.28
C VAL A 635 -38.30 -11.34 0.45
N ASN A 636 -37.42 -12.10 1.10
CA ASN A 636 -36.65 -13.18 0.49
C ASN A 636 -37.10 -14.54 1.04
N VAL A 637 -36.87 -15.59 0.24
CA VAL A 637 -37.01 -16.97 0.72
C VAL A 637 -35.73 -17.42 1.43
N ASP A 638 -35.89 -18.24 2.45
CA ASP A 638 -34.77 -18.95 3.06
C ASP A 638 -34.25 -20.06 2.13
N PHE A 639 -33.06 -20.57 2.39
CA PHE A 639 -32.49 -21.69 1.65
C PHE A 639 -32.05 -22.84 2.56
N ASP A 640 -32.25 -24.07 2.09
CA ASP A 640 -31.67 -25.24 2.73
C ASP A 640 -30.24 -25.45 2.22
N ILE A 641 -29.29 -25.55 3.15
CA ILE A 641 -27.94 -25.99 2.82
C ILE A 641 -27.93 -27.52 2.85
N MET A 642 -27.87 -28.15 1.68
CA MET A 642 -27.57 -29.58 1.59
C MET A 642 -26.06 -29.78 1.66
N ARG A 643 -25.57 -30.21 2.82
CA ARG A 643 -24.19 -30.65 2.98
C ARG A 643 -24.12 -32.09 2.48
N ILE A 644 -23.34 -32.30 1.42
CA ILE A 644 -23.13 -33.62 0.85
C ILE A 644 -21.99 -34.28 1.65
N HIS A 645 -22.32 -35.36 2.33
CA HIS A 645 -21.35 -36.23 2.99
C HIS A 645 -21.05 -37.41 2.08
N THR A 646 -19.78 -37.80 1.97
CA THR A 646 -19.37 -38.98 1.19
C THR A 646 -19.26 -40.19 2.11
N GLN A 647 -19.63 -41.38 1.62
CA GLN A 647 -19.50 -42.63 2.40
C GLN A 647 -18.07 -42.82 2.94
N VAL A 648 -17.05 -42.45 2.17
CA VAL A 648 -15.64 -42.50 2.59
C VAL A 648 -15.34 -41.52 3.72
N GLY A 649 -15.92 -40.31 3.69
CA GLY A 649 -15.77 -39.31 4.74
C GLY A 649 -16.44 -39.72 6.06
N GLU A 650 -17.51 -40.50 6.01
CA GLU A 650 -18.26 -40.93 7.20
C GLU A 650 -17.83 -42.30 7.74
N HIS A 651 -17.50 -43.26 6.87
CA HIS A 651 -17.24 -44.65 7.25
C HIS A 651 -15.80 -45.09 7.02
N GLY A 652 -15.00 -44.31 6.30
CA GLY A 652 -13.65 -44.69 5.89
C GLY A 652 -13.64 -45.62 4.67
N GLY A 653 -12.52 -46.29 4.42
CA GLY A 653 -12.28 -47.08 3.21
C GLY A 653 -11.25 -48.18 3.42
N SER A 654 -10.93 -48.93 2.37
CA SER A 654 -9.95 -50.03 2.40
C SER A 654 -8.95 -49.87 1.26
N ILE A 655 -7.65 -49.86 1.57
CA ILE A 655 -6.58 -49.89 0.58
C ILE A 655 -6.34 -51.37 0.23
N PRO A 656 -6.51 -51.79 -1.04
CA PRO A 656 -6.35 -53.19 -1.42
C PRO A 656 -4.94 -53.73 -1.16
N ALA A 657 -4.85 -55.03 -0.88
CA ALA A 657 -3.58 -55.77 -0.96
C ALA A 657 -2.95 -55.59 -2.36
N ASP A 658 -1.63 -55.63 -2.43
CA ASP A 658 -0.79 -55.41 -3.62
C ASP A 658 -0.66 -53.95 -4.10
N THR A 659 -1.21 -52.98 -3.36
CA THR A 659 -0.97 -51.54 -3.62
C THR A 659 0.43 -51.14 -3.16
N PRO A 660 1.32 -50.62 -4.02
CA PRO A 660 2.65 -50.15 -3.60
C PRO A 660 2.53 -48.82 -2.85
N VAL A 661 2.72 -48.86 -1.54
CA VAL A 661 2.67 -47.70 -0.64
C VAL A 661 4.07 -47.24 -0.26
N ARG A 662 4.25 -45.94 -0.09
CA ARG A 662 5.56 -45.35 0.24
C ARG A 662 5.78 -45.45 1.74
N VAL A 663 6.61 -46.40 2.17
CA VAL A 663 6.94 -46.64 3.58
C VAL A 663 8.27 -45.99 3.91
N MET A 664 8.29 -45.30 5.04
CA MET A 664 9.49 -44.66 5.57
C MET A 664 9.94 -45.41 6.81
N ASP A 665 11.19 -45.86 6.79
CA ASP A 665 11.86 -46.32 8.00
C ASP A 665 12.09 -45.12 8.94
N LEU A 666 11.47 -45.15 10.12
CA LEU A 666 11.47 -44.03 11.08
C LEU A 666 12.84 -43.75 11.69
N HIS A 667 13.73 -44.74 11.74
CA HIS A 667 15.09 -44.60 12.28
C HIS A 667 16.08 -44.13 11.21
N THR A 668 16.00 -44.69 10.02
CA THR A 668 16.97 -44.39 8.95
C THR A 668 16.48 -43.32 7.99
N ARG A 669 15.20 -42.93 8.08
CA ARG A 669 14.52 -41.92 7.25
C ARG A 669 14.53 -42.25 5.75
N ARG A 670 14.96 -43.46 5.36
CA ARG A 670 14.95 -43.97 3.99
C ARG A 670 13.51 -44.28 3.56
N GLU A 671 13.16 -43.80 2.37
CA GLU A 671 11.85 -44.02 1.77
C GLU A 671 11.96 -45.16 0.75
N ARG A 672 11.06 -46.14 0.85
CA ARG A 672 10.94 -47.24 -0.11
C ARG A 672 9.47 -47.44 -0.46
N TYR A 673 9.21 -47.96 -1.65
CA TYR A 673 7.88 -48.45 -2.00
C TYR A 673 7.78 -49.90 -1.56
N GLU A 674 6.75 -50.21 -0.80
CA GLU A 674 6.47 -51.55 -0.28
C GLU A 674 5.06 -51.93 -0.73
N GLN A 675 4.91 -53.13 -1.26
CA GLN A 675 3.59 -53.65 -1.65
C GLN A 675 2.88 -54.15 -0.41
N LEU A 676 1.61 -53.78 -0.24
CA LEU A 676 0.81 -54.21 0.91
C LEU A 676 0.46 -55.70 0.82
N ASP A 677 0.88 -56.50 1.79
CA ASP A 677 0.59 -57.94 1.80
C ASP A 677 -0.88 -58.27 2.15
N THR A 678 -1.61 -57.32 2.75
CA THR A 678 -3.02 -57.44 3.15
C THR A 678 -3.74 -56.10 2.98
N ALA A 679 -5.06 -56.12 2.80
CA ALA A 679 -5.85 -54.90 2.66
C ALA A 679 -5.84 -54.08 3.96
N LEU A 680 -5.64 -52.76 3.85
CA LEU A 680 -5.56 -51.84 4.98
C LEU A 680 -6.85 -51.03 5.10
N ASP A 681 -7.68 -51.39 6.08
CA ASP A 681 -8.93 -50.69 6.40
C ASP A 681 -8.67 -49.44 7.27
N TYR A 682 -9.28 -48.32 6.91
CA TYR A 682 -9.27 -47.07 7.71
C TYR A 682 -10.70 -46.57 7.94
N ARG A 683 -10.93 -45.85 9.05
CA ARG A 683 -12.23 -45.27 9.46
C ARG A 683 -12.29 -43.76 9.22
N GLY A 684 -13.49 -43.20 9.03
CA GLY A 684 -13.71 -41.75 8.86
C GLY A 684 -13.15 -40.90 10.01
N GLU A 685 -13.23 -41.40 11.25
CA GLU A 685 -12.61 -40.78 12.42
C GLU A 685 -11.08 -40.69 12.32
N GLN A 686 -10.42 -41.61 11.62
CA GLN A 686 -8.97 -41.57 11.43
C GLN A 686 -8.56 -40.49 10.42
N ILE A 687 -9.41 -40.14 9.45
CA ILE A 687 -9.21 -38.99 8.56
C ILE A 687 -9.37 -37.67 9.33
N VAL A 688 -10.44 -37.55 10.13
CA VAL A 688 -10.68 -36.35 10.96
C VAL A 688 -9.61 -36.22 12.06
N THR A 689 -9.14 -37.33 12.62
CA THR A 689 -8.01 -37.35 13.57
C THR A 689 -6.70 -37.00 12.88
N LEU A 690 -6.48 -37.41 11.62
CA LEU A 690 -5.33 -37.01 10.81
C LEU A 690 -5.35 -35.51 10.47
N GLU A 691 -6.51 -34.96 10.07
CA GLU A 691 -6.67 -33.51 9.86
C GLU A 691 -6.51 -32.73 11.18
N GLY A 692 -7.07 -33.25 12.28
CA GLY A 692 -6.90 -32.70 13.62
C GLY A 692 -5.45 -32.73 14.10
N HIS A 693 -4.72 -33.82 13.84
CA HIS A 693 -3.30 -33.96 14.15
C HIS A 693 -2.45 -33.06 13.26
N LEU A 694 -2.76 -32.92 11.96
CA LEU A 694 -2.11 -31.98 11.05
C LEU A 694 -2.31 -30.53 11.50
N SER A 695 -3.52 -30.17 11.94
CA SER A 695 -3.85 -28.85 12.46
C SER A 695 -3.16 -28.58 13.81
N ALA A 696 -3.13 -29.57 14.72
CA ALA A 696 -2.42 -29.50 16.00
C ALA A 696 -0.90 -29.44 15.83
N ILE A 697 -0.33 -30.16 14.86
CA ILE A 697 1.09 -30.08 14.49
C ILE A 697 1.40 -28.69 13.93
N ASN A 698 0.54 -28.10 13.10
CA ASN A 698 0.72 -26.73 12.60
C ASN A 698 0.65 -25.69 13.73
N ALA A 699 -0.28 -25.86 14.69
CA ALA A 699 -0.37 -25.02 15.88
C ALA A 699 0.85 -25.19 16.81
N GLY A 700 1.35 -26.42 16.97
CA GLY A 700 2.56 -26.75 17.71
C GLY A 700 3.82 -26.16 17.10
N ILE A 701 4.00 -26.29 15.78
CA ILE A 701 5.10 -25.66 15.01
C ILE A 701 5.03 -24.14 15.17
N THR A 702 3.84 -23.54 15.09
CA THR A 702 3.68 -22.09 15.28
C THR A 702 4.08 -21.65 16.68
N SER A 703 3.70 -22.42 17.70
CA SER A 703 4.01 -22.16 19.11
C SER A 703 5.51 -22.35 19.41
N LEU A 704 6.14 -23.39 18.86
CA LEU A 704 7.59 -23.62 18.98
C LEU A 704 8.41 -22.52 18.28
N ARG A 705 7.97 -22.04 17.11
CA ARG A 705 8.59 -20.88 16.43
C ARG A 705 8.43 -19.59 17.24
N ALA A 706 7.33 -19.42 17.95
CA ALA A 706 7.14 -18.27 18.85
C ALA A 706 8.04 -18.36 20.09
N ALA A 707 8.15 -19.55 20.70
CA ALA A 707 9.02 -19.81 21.85
C ALA A 707 10.52 -19.62 21.49
N ARG A 708 10.97 -20.12 20.33
CA ARG A 708 12.35 -19.92 19.84
C ARG A 708 12.69 -18.45 19.67
N ARG A 709 11.77 -17.68 19.06
CA ARG A 709 11.93 -16.22 18.90
C ARG A 709 12.07 -15.52 20.26
N LYS A 710 11.27 -15.93 21.25
CA LYS A 710 11.31 -15.37 22.60
C LYS A 710 12.63 -15.72 23.34
N ALA A 711 13.14 -16.94 23.19
CA ALA A 711 14.42 -17.35 23.75
C ALA A 711 15.60 -16.55 23.15
N ALA A 712 15.60 -16.35 21.83
CA ALA A 712 16.63 -15.54 21.15
C ALA A 712 16.62 -14.06 21.59
N LEU A 713 15.44 -13.48 21.81
CA LEU A 713 15.28 -12.14 22.35
C LEU A 713 15.81 -12.04 23.79
N LEU A 714 15.49 -13.02 24.64
CA LEU A 714 15.98 -13.07 26.03
C LEU A 714 17.51 -13.14 26.11
N ALA A 715 18.17 -13.94 25.25
CA ALA A 715 19.64 -14.00 25.20
C ALA A 715 20.27 -12.63 24.89
N SER A 716 19.70 -11.91 23.92
CA SER A 716 20.20 -10.59 23.51
C SER A 716 19.97 -9.50 24.57
N CYS A 717 18.83 -9.54 25.25
CA CYS A 717 18.50 -8.60 26.31
C CYS A 717 19.36 -8.83 27.56
N GLU A 718 19.56 -10.10 27.96
CA GLU A 718 20.39 -10.43 29.13
C GLU A 718 21.85 -9.98 28.92
N LEU A 719 22.39 -10.13 27.71
CA LEU A 719 23.73 -9.65 27.34
C LEU A 719 23.85 -8.13 27.44
N ASP A 720 22.95 -7.37 26.83
CA ASP A 720 23.03 -5.91 26.85
C ASP A 720 22.76 -5.34 28.27
N GLU A 721 21.78 -5.90 29.01
CA GLU A 721 21.44 -5.47 30.36
C GLU A 721 22.58 -5.76 31.36
N THR A 722 23.25 -6.90 31.22
CA THR A 722 24.42 -7.27 32.02
C THR A 722 25.59 -6.29 31.85
N PHE A 723 25.88 -5.83 30.63
CA PHE A 723 26.98 -4.87 30.38
C PHE A 723 26.61 -3.40 30.69
N HIS A 724 25.33 -3.11 30.93
CA HIS A 724 24.85 -1.79 31.34
C HIS A 724 24.69 -1.62 32.87
N THR A 725 24.45 -2.71 33.61
CA THR A 725 23.91 -2.63 34.99
C THR A 725 24.96 -2.80 36.09
N PHE A 726 26.19 -3.24 35.78
CA PHE A 726 27.21 -3.34 36.83
C PHE A 726 27.73 -1.97 37.26
N ALA A 727 27.24 -1.49 38.40
CA ALA A 727 27.75 -0.29 39.07
C ALA A 727 29.12 -0.52 39.76
N SER A 728 29.65 -1.75 39.80
CA SER A 728 30.76 -2.14 40.69
C SER A 728 32.08 -2.56 40.01
N GLY A 729 32.12 -2.69 38.69
CA GLY A 729 33.35 -3.01 37.94
C GLY A 729 34.18 -1.78 37.59
N ARG A 730 35.43 -2.00 37.17
CA ARG A 730 36.32 -0.94 36.69
C ARG A 730 36.34 -0.92 35.16
N LEU A 731 36.37 0.28 34.57
CA LEU A 731 36.60 0.43 33.13
C LEU A 731 38.09 0.20 32.84
N VAL A 732 38.40 -0.78 31.99
CA VAL A 732 39.78 -1.17 31.62
C VAL A 732 39.94 -1.14 30.11
N ARG A 733 41.17 -0.96 29.64
CA ARG A 733 41.51 -1.25 28.23
C ARG A 733 41.92 -2.70 28.08
N ILE A 734 41.64 -3.30 26.93
CA ILE A 734 41.99 -4.71 26.67
C ILE A 734 43.47 -4.99 26.95
N ARG A 735 44.38 -4.06 26.62
CA ARG A 735 45.82 -4.22 26.91
C ARG A 735 46.17 -4.49 28.37
N GLU A 736 45.34 -4.03 29.31
CA GLU A 736 45.57 -4.22 30.75
C GLU A 736 45.22 -5.63 31.22
N VAL A 737 44.45 -6.38 30.43
CA VAL A 737 44.02 -7.75 30.75
C VAL A 737 44.66 -8.80 29.84
N LEU A 738 45.68 -8.43 29.05
CA LEU A 738 46.42 -9.37 28.20
C LEU A 738 47.48 -10.12 29.01
N ARG A 739 47.61 -11.43 28.75
CA ARG A 739 48.70 -12.28 29.28
C ARG A 739 49.98 -12.10 28.47
N GLU A 740 49.83 -11.91 27.16
CA GLU A 740 50.91 -11.72 26.20
C GLU A 740 50.49 -10.71 25.11
N PRO A 741 51.44 -10.10 24.38
CA PRO A 741 51.11 -9.21 23.27
C PRO A 741 50.27 -9.90 22.20
N LEU A 742 49.38 -9.14 21.56
CA LEU A 742 48.54 -9.64 20.47
C LEU A 742 49.41 -10.16 19.30
N ARG A 743 48.96 -11.23 18.64
CA ARG A 743 49.69 -11.83 17.49
C ARG A 743 48.82 -11.98 16.25
N ASN A 744 49.41 -11.67 15.10
CA ASN A 744 48.81 -11.95 13.79
C ASN A 744 49.23 -13.34 13.32
N GLY A 745 48.37 -14.00 12.56
CA GLY A 745 48.65 -15.34 12.03
C GLY A 745 49.58 -15.38 10.82
N TYR A 746 49.71 -16.56 10.21
CA TYR A 746 50.53 -16.78 9.02
C TYR A 746 49.74 -17.36 7.85
N SER A 747 49.90 -16.74 6.68
CA SER A 747 49.26 -17.17 5.43
C SER A 747 50.29 -17.75 4.46
N GLY A 748 50.60 -19.03 4.61
CA GLY A 748 51.46 -19.80 3.68
C GLY A 748 50.71 -20.29 2.44
N ARG A 749 51.44 -20.83 1.45
CA ARG A 749 50.84 -21.47 0.27
C ARG A 749 50.11 -22.74 0.68
N THR A 750 48.90 -22.93 0.15
CA THR A 750 48.10 -24.13 0.39
C THR A 750 48.77 -25.34 -0.28
N THR A 751 48.85 -26.45 0.43
CA THR A 751 49.42 -27.71 -0.08
C THR A 751 48.45 -28.86 0.12
N ALA A 752 48.59 -29.90 -0.71
CA ALA A 752 47.88 -31.16 -0.56
C ALA A 752 48.76 -32.25 0.10
N ASP A 753 50.00 -31.91 0.47
CA ASP A 753 50.88 -32.81 1.22
C ASP A 753 50.42 -32.93 2.68
N ASP A 754 50.24 -34.17 3.14
CA ASP A 754 49.85 -34.51 4.52
C ASP A 754 50.88 -34.07 5.57
N ARG A 755 52.11 -33.71 5.15
CA ARG A 755 53.15 -33.11 6.01
C ARG A 755 52.98 -31.60 6.22
N GLY A 756 51.99 -30.98 5.56
CA GLY A 756 51.66 -29.57 5.74
C GLY A 756 51.10 -29.25 7.13
N VAL A 757 51.28 -28.00 7.58
CA VAL A 757 50.74 -27.54 8.86
C VAL A 757 49.30 -27.09 8.69
N ARG A 758 48.42 -27.54 9.58
CA ARG A 758 46.98 -27.21 9.55
C ARG A 758 46.74 -25.77 9.97
N VAL A 759 46.05 -25.01 9.11
CA VAL A 759 45.69 -23.62 9.32
C VAL A 759 44.18 -23.47 9.23
N ILE A 760 43.56 -22.84 10.23
CA ILE A 760 42.14 -22.46 10.13
C ILE A 760 41.95 -21.38 9.06
N THR A 761 40.79 -21.37 8.42
CA THR A 761 40.47 -20.30 7.46
C THR A 761 39.73 -19.17 8.15
N LEU A 762 39.67 -17.99 7.51
CA LEU A 762 38.93 -16.85 8.04
C LEU A 762 37.44 -17.19 8.30
N THR A 763 36.86 -18.05 7.45
CA THR A 763 35.48 -18.53 7.58
C THR A 763 35.22 -19.33 8.86
N ALA A 764 36.25 -19.94 9.46
CA ALA A 764 36.15 -20.65 10.73
C ALA A 764 35.75 -19.75 11.90
N VAL A 765 35.91 -18.43 11.76
CA VAL A 765 35.59 -17.41 12.78
C VAL A 765 34.52 -16.46 12.22
N THR A 766 33.33 -16.94 11.88
CA THR A 766 32.25 -16.11 11.28
C THR A 766 30.93 -16.31 12.04
N LYS A 767 30.12 -15.25 12.19
CA LYS A 767 28.86 -15.25 12.95
C LYS A 767 29.02 -15.53 14.45
N ASN A 768 30.07 -15.00 15.08
CA ASN A 768 30.32 -15.12 16.53
C ASN A 768 30.51 -16.57 17.05
N GLN A 769 30.84 -17.52 16.18
CA GLN A 769 31.10 -18.92 16.55
C GLN A 769 32.37 -19.44 15.87
N PHE A 770 33.02 -20.41 16.50
CA PHE A 770 34.15 -21.13 15.92
C PHE A 770 33.69 -22.44 15.29
N ILE A 771 34.05 -22.69 14.03
CA ILE A 771 33.67 -23.89 13.29
C ILE A 771 34.92 -24.61 12.79
N GLU A 772 35.23 -25.75 13.43
CA GLU A 772 36.44 -26.57 13.19
C GLU A 772 36.59 -27.07 11.75
N LYS A 773 35.48 -27.26 11.03
CA LYS A 773 35.48 -27.82 9.67
C LYS A 773 36.29 -26.97 8.68
N TYR A 774 36.39 -25.67 8.89
CA TYR A 774 36.93 -24.74 7.90
C TYR A 774 38.45 -24.57 8.04
N THR A 775 39.20 -25.60 7.62
CA THR A 775 40.68 -25.65 7.67
C THR A 775 41.30 -25.87 6.30
N LYS A 776 42.62 -25.64 6.21
CA LYS A 776 43.47 -25.97 5.06
C LYS A 776 44.86 -26.37 5.53
N LEU A 777 45.61 -27.10 4.71
CA LEU A 777 47.03 -27.40 4.98
C LEU A 777 47.91 -26.39 4.24
N CYS A 778 48.96 -25.90 4.92
CA CYS A 778 49.91 -24.94 4.36
C CYS A 778 51.36 -25.37 4.58
N GLU A 779 52.21 -25.04 3.61
CA GLU A 779 53.67 -25.16 3.74
C GLU A 779 54.23 -23.98 4.56
N THR A 780 55.16 -24.27 5.47
CA THR A 780 55.82 -23.24 6.29
C THR A 780 57.10 -22.68 5.66
N GLY A 781 57.62 -23.32 4.61
CA GLY A 781 58.80 -22.84 3.88
C GLY A 781 60.05 -22.67 4.75
N GLY A 782 60.19 -23.45 5.83
CA GLY A 782 61.30 -23.34 6.78
C GLY A 782 61.15 -22.24 7.85
N ARG A 783 60.01 -21.54 7.89
CA ARG A 783 59.68 -20.61 8.99
C ARG A 783 59.34 -21.39 10.25
N ASP A 784 59.93 -20.98 11.37
CA ASP A 784 59.46 -21.41 12.69
C ASP A 784 58.08 -20.80 12.98
N VAL A 785 57.08 -21.66 13.18
CA VAL A 785 55.67 -21.30 13.47
C VAL A 785 55.26 -21.72 14.87
N SER A 786 56.22 -22.08 15.73
CA SER A 786 55.97 -22.53 17.11
C SER A 786 55.18 -21.52 17.95
N ASP A 787 55.24 -20.23 17.63
CA ASP A 787 54.54 -19.15 18.34
C ASP A 787 53.07 -18.95 17.90
N LEU A 788 52.64 -19.61 16.81
CA LEU A 788 51.32 -19.45 16.19
C LEU A 788 50.32 -20.58 16.51
N TRP A 789 50.73 -21.57 17.29
CA TRP A 789 49.84 -22.66 17.70
C TRP A 789 48.73 -22.15 18.61
N LEU A 790 47.51 -22.60 18.33
CA LEU A 790 46.33 -22.26 19.11
C LEU A 790 46.20 -23.17 20.34
N GLU A 791 45.85 -22.56 21.46
CA GLU A 791 45.50 -23.20 22.73
C GLU A 791 44.00 -23.02 22.98
N GLN A 792 43.42 -23.94 23.74
CA GLN A 792 42.02 -23.83 24.13
C GLN A 792 41.79 -22.55 24.95
N GLY A 793 40.76 -21.79 24.60
CA GLY A 793 40.48 -20.48 25.20
C GLY A 793 41.11 -19.30 24.48
N ASP A 794 41.88 -19.52 23.41
CA ASP A 794 42.37 -18.44 22.55
C ASP A 794 41.18 -17.72 21.88
N ILE A 795 41.15 -16.39 21.94
CA ILE A 795 40.12 -15.60 21.27
C ILE A 795 40.68 -15.10 19.95
N LEU A 796 39.93 -15.34 18.87
CA LEU A 796 40.32 -14.98 17.51
C LEU A 796 39.45 -13.85 17.02
N ILE A 797 40.08 -12.73 16.64
CA ILE A 797 39.40 -11.54 16.12
C ILE A 797 39.73 -11.38 14.64
N GLN A 798 38.72 -11.18 13.81
CA GLN A 798 38.92 -10.90 12.39
C GLN A 798 39.53 -9.51 12.19
N ARG A 799 40.78 -9.50 11.75
CA ARG A 799 41.56 -8.29 11.51
C ARG A 799 41.15 -7.59 10.23
N ALA A 800 40.89 -8.35 9.17
CA ALA A 800 40.63 -7.82 7.83
C ALA A 800 39.46 -8.57 7.20
N ASN A 801 38.30 -7.92 7.12
CA ASN A 801 37.13 -8.44 6.44
C ASN A 801 36.26 -7.29 5.90
N THR A 802 35.05 -7.57 5.41
CA THR A 802 34.04 -6.53 5.14
C THR A 802 33.78 -5.70 6.39
N SER A 803 33.31 -4.46 6.23
CA SER A 803 33.01 -3.56 7.36
C SER A 803 32.04 -4.16 8.37
N GLU A 804 31.18 -5.09 7.95
CA GLU A 804 30.25 -5.78 8.84
C GLU A 804 30.90 -6.91 9.66
N LEU A 805 31.96 -7.53 9.14
CA LEU A 805 32.59 -8.72 9.75
C LEU A 805 33.94 -8.41 10.41
N VAL A 806 34.58 -7.29 10.08
CA VAL A 806 35.82 -6.84 10.75
C VAL A 806 35.57 -6.66 12.25
N GLY A 807 36.49 -7.15 13.08
CA GLY A 807 36.35 -7.15 14.53
C GLY A 807 35.43 -8.26 15.09
N THR A 808 34.87 -9.14 14.26
CA THR A 808 34.13 -10.32 14.76
C THR A 808 35.07 -11.23 15.53
N ALA A 809 34.63 -11.71 16.70
CA ALA A 809 35.41 -12.57 17.58
C ALA A 809 34.76 -13.94 17.76
N ALA A 810 35.57 -14.98 17.95
CA ALA A 810 35.13 -16.28 18.46
C ALA A 810 36.21 -16.89 19.36
N ILE A 811 35.79 -17.73 20.30
CA ILE A 811 36.69 -18.50 21.16
C ILE A 811 37.06 -19.82 20.49
N TYR A 812 38.35 -20.16 20.52
CA TYR A 812 38.88 -21.42 20.03
C TYR A 812 38.68 -22.51 21.09
N LEU A 813 37.88 -23.52 20.75
CA LEU A 813 37.49 -24.60 21.67
C LEU A 813 38.06 -25.98 21.30
N ALA A 814 38.74 -26.09 20.15
CA ALA A 814 39.33 -27.33 19.66
C ALA A 814 40.62 -27.72 20.42
N ASP A 815 41.15 -28.90 20.11
CA ASP A 815 42.34 -29.46 20.75
C ASP A 815 43.55 -28.49 20.69
N PRO A 816 44.35 -28.38 21.77
CA PRO A 816 45.56 -27.56 21.79
C PRO A 816 46.58 -28.03 20.74
N ASN A 817 47.30 -27.10 20.12
CA ASN A 817 48.32 -27.36 19.08
C ASN A 817 47.78 -28.13 17.86
N TRP A 818 46.46 -28.14 17.64
CA TRP A 818 45.85 -28.81 16.49
C TRP A 818 45.95 -27.99 15.20
N SER A 819 45.95 -26.66 15.32
CA SER A 819 46.03 -25.76 14.18
C SER A 819 46.73 -24.44 14.53
N ILE A 820 47.31 -23.80 13.51
CA ILE A 820 47.71 -22.39 13.53
C ILE A 820 46.64 -21.54 12.83
N PHE A 821 46.77 -20.22 12.87
CA PHE A 821 45.79 -19.27 12.31
C PHE A 821 46.42 -18.35 11.25
N PRO A 822 45.63 -17.79 10.31
CA PRO A 822 46.13 -16.99 9.20
C PRO A 822 46.24 -15.50 9.57
N ASP A 823 47.03 -14.73 8.80
CA ASP A 823 47.30 -13.29 9.05
C ASP A 823 46.03 -12.40 9.20
N PRO A 824 44.90 -12.68 8.50
CA PRO A 824 43.66 -11.94 8.71
C PRO A 824 42.99 -12.15 10.08
N LEU A 825 43.55 -12.96 10.98
CA LEU A 825 43.11 -13.12 12.35
C LEU A 825 44.16 -12.58 13.33
N ILE A 826 43.68 -11.91 14.38
CA ILE A 826 44.45 -11.54 15.58
C ILE A 826 44.09 -12.51 16.70
N ARG A 827 45.10 -13.11 17.33
CA ARG A 827 44.93 -13.91 18.55
C ARG A 827 45.05 -13.01 19.78
N VAL A 828 44.11 -13.20 20.71
CA VAL A 828 44.06 -12.54 22.02
C VAL A 828 44.15 -13.61 23.11
N ARG A 829 45.08 -13.43 24.05
CA ARG A 829 45.22 -14.26 25.26
C ARG A 829 45.16 -13.39 26.50
N VAL A 830 44.23 -13.71 27.38
CA VAL A 830 43.94 -12.92 28.57
C VAL A 830 44.63 -13.45 29.83
N ASN A 831 44.86 -12.57 30.79
CA ASN A 831 45.41 -12.90 32.11
C ASN A 831 44.29 -13.41 33.06
N ASN A 832 44.67 -13.71 34.31
CA ASN A 832 43.75 -14.31 35.28
C ASN A 832 42.70 -13.33 35.85
N GLU A 833 42.64 -12.07 35.40
CA GLU A 833 41.63 -11.11 35.86
C GLU A 833 40.32 -11.17 35.06
N ILE A 834 40.31 -11.86 33.90
CA ILE A 834 39.13 -11.98 33.03
C ILE A 834 39.01 -13.39 32.46
N LEU A 835 37.78 -13.90 32.37
CA LEU A 835 37.50 -15.16 31.71
C LEU A 835 37.49 -14.99 30.18
N PRO A 836 38.13 -15.89 29.41
CA PRO A 836 38.13 -15.83 27.95
C PRO A 836 36.72 -15.78 27.34
N GLU A 837 35.79 -16.57 27.87
CA GLU A 837 34.40 -16.64 27.44
C GLU A 837 33.67 -15.31 27.70
N PHE A 838 33.98 -14.65 28.82
CA PHE A 838 33.40 -13.35 29.14
C PHE A 838 33.90 -12.27 28.19
N LEU A 839 35.21 -12.27 27.87
CA LEU A 839 35.73 -11.34 26.88
C LEU A 839 35.15 -11.63 25.48
N ALA A 840 35.04 -12.90 25.08
CA ALA A 840 34.42 -13.27 23.81
C ALA A 840 32.96 -12.77 23.72
N ALA A 841 32.17 -12.94 24.79
CA ALA A 841 30.82 -12.41 24.90
C ALA A 841 30.79 -10.87 24.85
N ALA A 842 31.73 -10.19 25.53
CA ALA A 842 31.83 -8.74 25.50
C ALA A 842 32.20 -8.19 24.11
N LEU A 843 33.08 -8.89 23.38
CA LEU A 843 33.53 -8.51 22.04
C LEU A 843 32.41 -8.57 20.98
N VAL A 844 31.35 -9.35 21.25
CA VAL A 844 30.20 -9.47 20.35
C VAL A 844 29.04 -8.55 20.68
N THR A 845 29.13 -7.78 21.79
CA THR A 845 28.14 -6.75 22.13
C THR A 845 28.10 -5.64 21.09
N ASN A 846 26.93 -5.01 20.92
CA ASN A 846 26.75 -3.90 19.97
C ASN A 846 27.77 -2.78 20.19
N ARG A 847 28.08 -2.44 21.45
CA ARG A 847 29.06 -1.42 21.82
C ARG A 847 30.47 -1.76 21.31
N MET A 848 30.94 -2.98 21.53
CA MET A 848 32.30 -3.37 21.14
C MET A 848 32.42 -3.57 19.63
N ARG A 849 31.34 -4.06 18.99
CA ARG A 849 31.25 -4.18 17.53
C ARG A 849 31.31 -2.82 16.83
N GLU A 850 30.58 -1.83 17.32
CA GLU A 850 30.65 -0.46 16.78
C GLU A 850 32.02 0.20 17.01
N TYR A 851 32.67 -0.09 18.16
CA TYR A 851 34.04 0.37 18.40
C TYR A 851 35.05 -0.17 17.36
N PHE A 852 35.01 -1.47 17.05
CA PHE A 852 35.92 -2.04 16.04
C PHE A 852 35.61 -1.56 14.62
N LYS A 853 34.32 -1.43 14.27
CA LYS A 853 33.90 -0.91 12.96
C LYS A 853 34.38 0.53 12.73
N SER A 854 34.14 1.40 13.70
CA SER A 854 34.53 2.82 13.62
C SER A 854 36.04 3.04 13.67
N SER A 855 36.79 2.12 14.28
CA SER A 855 38.25 2.22 14.40
C SER A 855 39.00 1.58 13.22
N ALA A 856 38.36 0.76 12.39
CA ALA A 856 38.98 0.08 11.25
C ALA A 856 39.44 1.08 10.16
N LYS A 857 40.62 0.84 9.57
CA LYS A 857 41.24 1.73 8.57
C LYS A 857 41.44 1.01 7.23
N GLY A 858 41.25 1.72 6.12
CA GLY A 858 41.47 1.23 4.75
C GLY A 858 41.16 2.30 3.69
N LEU A 859 41.84 2.26 2.53
CA LEU A 859 41.54 3.13 1.38
C LEU A 859 40.26 2.64 0.68
N ALA A 860 39.53 3.57 0.06
CA ALA A 860 38.31 3.32 -0.72
C ALA A 860 38.42 2.07 -1.63
N GLY A 861 37.66 1.02 -1.33
CA GLY A 861 37.65 -0.23 -2.11
C GLY A 861 38.60 -1.34 -1.64
N THR A 862 39.36 -1.16 -0.54
CA THR A 862 40.12 -2.25 0.10
C THR A 862 39.42 -2.76 1.36
N MET A 863 39.53 -4.06 1.66
CA MET A 863 38.92 -4.65 2.87
C MET A 863 39.41 -3.89 4.13
N PRO A 864 38.50 -3.29 4.93
CA PRO A 864 38.88 -2.54 6.12
C PRO A 864 39.63 -3.43 7.10
N LYS A 865 40.70 -2.88 7.69
CA LYS A 865 41.56 -3.60 8.62
C LYS A 865 41.62 -2.90 9.96
N ILE A 866 41.47 -3.66 11.03
CA ILE A 866 41.92 -3.23 12.35
C ILE A 866 43.38 -3.66 12.53
N ASP A 867 44.09 -2.97 13.40
CA ASP A 867 45.42 -3.39 13.86
C ASP A 867 45.36 -3.75 15.34
N GLN A 868 46.47 -4.26 15.85
CA GLN A 868 46.56 -4.70 17.25
C GLN A 868 46.37 -3.52 18.23
N SER A 869 46.78 -2.31 17.84
CA SER A 869 46.62 -1.12 18.69
C SER A 869 45.15 -0.76 18.89
N ILE A 870 44.30 -0.97 17.89
CA ILE A 870 42.86 -0.74 17.99
C ILE A 870 42.24 -1.72 18.99
N VAL A 871 42.63 -3.00 18.92
CA VAL A 871 42.17 -4.04 19.85
C VAL A 871 42.64 -3.75 21.28
N GLU A 872 43.91 -3.42 21.46
CA GLU A 872 44.50 -3.07 22.76
C GLU A 872 43.84 -1.86 23.43
N ASN A 873 43.31 -0.92 22.64
CA ASN A 873 42.67 0.30 23.12
C ASN A 873 41.18 0.17 23.43
N ALA A 874 40.55 -0.94 23.03
CA ALA A 874 39.13 -1.15 23.26
C ALA A 874 38.83 -1.15 24.76
N THR A 875 37.75 -0.47 25.16
CA THR A 875 37.40 -0.31 26.57
C THR A 875 36.29 -1.27 26.98
N LEU A 876 36.55 -2.02 28.04
CA LEU A 876 35.67 -3.03 28.62
C LEU A 876 35.36 -2.66 30.06
N PHE A 877 34.14 -2.92 30.48
CA PHE A 877 33.80 -2.91 31.90
C PHE A 877 34.13 -4.28 32.52
N LEU A 878 35.02 -4.31 33.51
CA LEU A 878 35.52 -5.54 34.12
C LEU A 878 34.91 -5.77 35.52
N PRO A 879 33.91 -6.66 35.67
CA PRO A 879 33.37 -7.06 36.97
C PRO A 879 34.22 -8.17 37.61
N SER A 880 33.89 -8.57 38.85
CA SER A 880 34.59 -9.67 39.54
C SER A 880 34.43 -11.01 38.81
N LEU A 881 35.40 -11.93 38.98
CA LEU A 881 35.39 -13.22 38.30
C LEU A 881 34.11 -14.04 38.57
N ASP A 882 33.56 -13.98 39.78
CA ASP A 882 32.33 -14.72 40.11
C ASP A 882 31.12 -14.17 39.35
N MET A 883 31.05 -12.85 39.19
CA MET A 883 30.01 -12.23 38.38
C MET A 883 30.18 -12.56 36.89
N GLN A 884 31.42 -12.58 36.40
CA GLN A 884 31.70 -13.01 35.02
C GLN A 884 31.18 -14.44 34.76
N ARG A 885 31.37 -15.36 35.70
CA ARG A 885 30.84 -16.75 35.61
C ARG A 885 29.33 -16.80 35.60
N GLU A 886 28.66 -16.00 36.44
CA GLU A 886 27.21 -15.96 36.51
C GLU A 886 26.60 -15.53 35.17
N VAL A 887 27.17 -14.50 34.55
CA VAL A 887 26.76 -13.99 33.24
C VAL A 887 26.90 -15.07 32.17
N ILE A 888 28.06 -15.74 32.12
CA ILE A 888 28.30 -16.82 31.15
C ILE A 888 27.30 -17.96 31.34
N ASN A 889 27.01 -18.35 32.59
CA ASN A 889 26.06 -19.44 32.88
C ASN A 889 24.64 -19.12 32.40
N ARG A 890 24.18 -17.87 32.55
CA ARG A 890 22.87 -17.44 32.04
C ARG A 890 22.80 -17.48 30.52
N ILE A 891 23.87 -17.01 29.84
CA ILE A 891 23.96 -17.07 28.38
C ILE A 891 23.87 -18.53 27.90
N HIS A 892 24.65 -19.44 28.51
CA HIS A 892 24.63 -20.86 28.18
C HIS A 892 23.27 -21.52 28.44
N GLU A 893 22.55 -21.12 29.48
CA GLU A 893 21.21 -21.66 29.77
C GLU A 893 20.19 -21.27 28.69
N ILE A 894 20.26 -20.04 28.19
CA ILE A 894 19.38 -19.57 27.12
C ILE A 894 19.74 -20.25 25.79
N ASP A 895 21.03 -20.44 25.50
CA ASP A 895 21.48 -21.15 24.31
C ASP A 895 21.04 -22.63 24.31
N ARG A 896 21.10 -23.31 25.46
CA ARG A 896 20.59 -24.69 25.60
C ARG A 896 19.10 -24.79 25.27
N ILE A 897 18.28 -23.87 25.80
CA ILE A 897 16.84 -23.82 25.53
C ILE A 897 16.57 -23.57 24.04
N ALA A 898 17.35 -22.69 23.41
CA ALA A 898 17.22 -22.43 21.97
C ALA A 898 17.55 -23.67 21.12
N MET A 899 18.59 -24.44 21.48
CA MET A 899 18.96 -25.68 20.76
C MET A 899 17.89 -26.77 20.88
N GLU A 900 17.26 -26.93 22.06
CA GLU A 900 16.17 -27.90 22.26
C GLU A 900 14.92 -27.54 21.43
N LEU A 901 14.60 -26.24 21.35
CA LEU A 901 13.48 -25.75 20.52
C LEU A 901 13.74 -25.95 19.03
N ASP A 902 14.98 -25.81 18.58
CA ASP A 902 15.37 -25.98 17.18
C ASP A 902 15.25 -27.44 16.73
N ALA A 903 15.73 -28.38 17.55
CA ALA A 903 15.62 -29.80 17.30
C ALA A 903 14.15 -30.26 17.27
N GLY A 904 13.31 -29.73 18.18
CA GLY A 904 11.88 -30.00 18.20
C GLY A 904 11.14 -29.48 16.98
N LEU A 905 11.52 -28.30 16.49
CA LEU A 905 10.94 -27.67 15.30
C LEU A 905 11.23 -28.50 14.04
N GLU A 906 12.48 -28.88 13.84
CA GLU A 906 12.92 -29.61 12.67
C GLU A 906 12.29 -31.02 12.60
N PHE A 907 12.10 -31.67 13.76
CA PHE A 907 11.40 -32.95 13.84
C PHE A 907 9.92 -32.83 13.43
N ALA A 908 9.21 -31.81 13.94
CA ALA A 908 7.78 -31.61 13.68
C ALA A 908 7.49 -31.25 12.21
N GLU A 909 8.32 -30.41 11.61
CA GLU A 909 8.18 -29.99 10.20
C GLU A 909 8.37 -31.16 9.22
N ARG A 910 9.37 -32.02 9.46
CA ARG A 910 9.61 -33.20 8.60
C ARG A 910 8.49 -34.25 8.68
N GLN A 911 7.78 -34.35 9.80
CA GLN A 911 6.64 -35.27 9.95
C GLN A 911 5.39 -34.74 9.22
N ALA A 912 5.12 -33.44 9.33
CA ALA A 912 3.98 -32.80 8.68
C ALA A 912 4.03 -32.89 7.15
N GLU A 913 5.19 -32.64 6.56
CA GLU A 913 5.37 -32.63 5.11
C GLU A 913 5.17 -34.03 4.50
N ARG A 914 5.71 -35.06 5.15
CA ARG A 914 5.59 -36.45 4.68
C ARG A 914 4.15 -36.95 4.67
N LEU A 915 3.37 -36.60 5.70
CA LEU A 915 1.97 -37.01 5.84
C LEU A 915 1.07 -36.36 4.78
N ARG A 916 1.36 -35.09 4.46
CA ARG A 916 0.58 -34.27 3.52
C ARG A 916 0.71 -34.73 2.06
N VAL A 917 1.93 -35.10 1.65
CA VAL A 917 2.20 -35.59 0.28
C VAL A 917 1.52 -36.94 0.01
N SER A 918 1.42 -37.81 1.02
CA SER A 918 0.77 -39.12 0.88
C SER A 918 -0.76 -39.00 0.72
N LEU A 919 -1.42 -38.21 1.57
CA LEU A 919 -2.88 -38.08 1.58
C LEU A 919 -3.44 -37.41 0.30
N ILE A 920 -2.72 -36.41 -0.22
CA ILE A 920 -3.14 -35.70 -1.43
C ILE A 920 -3.00 -36.58 -2.67
N SER A 921 -1.93 -37.39 -2.75
CA SER A 921 -1.71 -38.30 -3.87
C SER A 921 -2.82 -39.34 -3.99
N ASP A 922 -3.19 -39.99 -2.89
CA ASP A 922 -4.15 -41.10 -2.94
C ASP A 922 -5.60 -40.63 -3.11
N GLY A 923 -5.93 -39.44 -2.58
CA GLY A 923 -7.24 -38.82 -2.78
C GLY A 923 -7.52 -38.38 -4.22
N PHE A 924 -6.49 -37.93 -4.95
CA PHE A 924 -6.66 -37.45 -6.32
C PHE A 924 -6.84 -38.57 -7.35
N PHE A 925 -6.29 -39.75 -7.10
CA PHE A 925 -6.41 -40.90 -8.00
C PHE A 925 -7.59 -41.83 -7.67
N GLY A 926 -8.44 -41.48 -6.70
CA GLY A 926 -9.56 -42.32 -6.28
C GLY A 926 -9.14 -43.68 -5.73
N ARG A 927 -7.86 -43.81 -5.30
CA ARG A 927 -7.23 -45.07 -4.85
C ARG A 927 -7.42 -45.32 -3.36
N LEU A 928 -8.04 -44.39 -2.66
CA LEU A 928 -8.41 -44.55 -1.26
C LEU A 928 -9.56 -45.56 -1.05
N VAL A 929 -10.23 -46.03 -2.12
CA VAL A 929 -11.25 -47.11 -2.06
C VAL A 929 -11.35 -47.92 -3.37
N PRO A 930 -11.82 -49.19 -3.32
CA PRO A 930 -12.17 -49.98 -4.51
C PRO A 930 -13.38 -49.37 -5.24
N GLN A 931 -13.38 -49.41 -6.57
CA GLN A 931 -14.44 -48.84 -7.40
C GLN A 931 -15.53 -49.90 -7.70
N ASP A 932 -16.80 -49.64 -7.37
CA ASP A 932 -17.94 -50.47 -7.80
C ASP A 932 -18.42 -50.01 -9.19
N PRO A 933 -18.42 -50.87 -10.22
CA PRO A 933 -18.95 -50.51 -11.56
C PRO A 933 -20.44 -50.15 -11.57
N ASN A 934 -21.18 -50.45 -10.50
CA ASN A 934 -22.62 -50.16 -10.38
C ASN A 934 -22.94 -48.89 -9.59
N ASP A 935 -21.96 -48.15 -9.09
CA ASP A 935 -22.21 -46.89 -8.38
C ASP A 935 -22.91 -45.88 -9.29
N GLU A 936 -24.04 -45.34 -8.82
CA GLU A 936 -24.82 -44.41 -9.62
C GLU A 936 -24.04 -43.09 -9.82
N PRO A 937 -23.93 -42.57 -11.06
CA PRO A 937 -23.28 -41.29 -11.28
C PRO A 937 -23.98 -40.19 -10.48
N ALA A 938 -23.22 -39.23 -9.92
CA ALA A 938 -23.76 -38.15 -9.10
C ALA A 938 -24.89 -37.34 -9.78
N SER A 939 -24.88 -37.30 -11.12
CA SER A 939 -25.96 -36.70 -11.92
C SER A 939 -27.30 -37.43 -11.78
N VAL A 940 -27.30 -38.75 -11.60
CA VAL A 940 -28.50 -39.60 -11.45
C VAL A 940 -29.06 -39.50 -10.02
N LEU A 941 -28.19 -39.46 -9.01
CA LEU A 941 -28.57 -39.23 -7.61
C LEU A 941 -29.30 -37.87 -7.43
N LEU A 942 -28.77 -36.82 -8.06
CA LEU A 942 -29.35 -35.47 -7.99
C LEU A 942 -30.73 -35.39 -8.66
N GLU A 943 -30.98 -36.13 -9.73
CA GLU A 943 -32.30 -36.22 -10.36
C GLU A 943 -33.30 -37.00 -9.49
N ARG A 944 -32.89 -38.09 -8.83
CA ARG A 944 -33.76 -38.82 -7.90
C ARG A 944 -34.19 -37.95 -6.71
N ILE A 945 -33.26 -37.20 -6.12
CA ILE A 945 -33.54 -36.30 -4.98
C ILE A 945 -34.50 -35.16 -5.37
N LYS A 946 -34.41 -34.63 -6.60
CA LYS A 946 -35.38 -33.64 -7.12
C LYS A 946 -36.79 -34.23 -7.18
N VAL A 947 -36.92 -35.48 -7.63
CA VAL A 947 -38.20 -36.18 -7.74
C VAL A 947 -38.78 -36.52 -6.34
N GLU A 948 -37.95 -36.92 -5.38
CA GLU A 948 -38.37 -37.13 -3.98
C GLU A 948 -38.81 -35.83 -3.28
N ARG A 949 -38.14 -34.71 -3.54
CA ARG A 949 -38.57 -33.39 -3.02
C ARG A 949 -39.88 -32.92 -3.63
N ALA A 950 -40.18 -33.28 -4.87
CA ALA A 950 -41.46 -32.97 -5.51
C ALA A 950 -42.64 -33.76 -4.89
N THR A 951 -42.36 -34.87 -4.22
CA THR A 951 -43.37 -35.78 -3.63
C THR A 951 -43.55 -35.61 -2.13
N GLN A 952 -42.70 -34.83 -1.44
CA GLN A 952 -42.90 -34.50 -0.02
C GLN A 952 -44.01 -33.43 0.19
N PRO A 953 -44.89 -33.59 1.19
CA PRO A 953 -45.99 -32.65 1.43
C PRO A 953 -45.46 -31.30 1.94
N LYS A 954 -45.81 -30.22 1.23
CA LYS A 954 -45.48 -28.84 1.62
C LYS A 954 -46.07 -28.52 2.99
N ILE A 955 -45.22 -28.15 3.95
CA ILE A 955 -45.65 -27.62 5.25
C ILE A 955 -46.46 -26.34 5.01
N GLY A 956 -47.71 -26.33 5.51
CA GLY A 956 -48.70 -25.31 5.21
C GLY A 956 -48.29 -23.91 5.67
N ARG A 957 -48.38 -22.93 4.76
CA ARG A 957 -48.42 -21.50 5.08
C ARG A 957 -49.48 -21.24 6.15
N ALA A 958 -49.11 -20.57 7.24
CA ALA A 958 -50.08 -20.01 8.17
C ALA A 958 -51.01 -19.05 7.41
N ARG A 959 -52.31 -19.33 7.43
CA ARG A 959 -53.36 -18.48 6.84
C ARG A 959 -53.41 -17.14 7.59
N ARG A 960 -53.13 -16.04 6.89
CA ARG A 960 -53.54 -14.70 7.33
C ARG A 960 -55.07 -14.64 7.39
N ALA A 961 -55.61 -14.19 8.52
CA ALA A 961 -57.04 -13.93 8.68
C ALA A 961 -57.50 -12.82 7.73
N PRO A 962 -58.69 -12.91 7.12
CA PRO A 962 -59.22 -11.86 6.26
C PRO A 962 -59.75 -10.69 7.12
N LYS A 963 -59.33 -9.46 6.79
CA LYS A 963 -60.01 -8.24 7.25
C LYS A 963 -61.38 -8.17 6.59
N LYS A 964 -62.46 -8.24 7.39
CA LYS A 964 -63.79 -7.81 6.97
C LYS A 964 -63.75 -6.29 6.74
N LEU A 965 -64.03 -5.86 5.50
CA LEU A 965 -64.57 -4.53 5.24
C LEU A 965 -66.09 -4.68 5.25
N ASP A 966 -66.76 -4.08 6.23
CA ASP A 966 -68.21 -3.88 6.20
C ASP A 966 -68.52 -2.83 5.12
N ARG A 967 -69.28 -3.25 4.10
CA ARG A 967 -70.01 -2.38 3.19
C ARG A 967 -71.50 -2.67 3.37
N GLU A 968 -72.06 -2.13 4.44
CA GLU A 968 -73.51 -2.03 4.62
C GLU A 968 -73.87 -0.92 5.63
N GLN A 969 -73.34 0.30 5.41
CA GLN A 969 -73.87 1.54 6.01
C GLN A 969 -73.68 2.74 5.06
N GLU A 970 -74.16 2.62 3.82
CA GLU A 970 -74.48 3.75 2.93
C GLU A 970 -75.97 3.72 2.57
N SER A 971 -76.80 3.43 3.57
CA SER A 971 -78.25 3.69 3.53
C SER A 971 -78.72 4.13 4.90
N LEU A 972 -78.36 5.36 5.30
CA LEU A 972 -79.12 6.30 6.13
C LEU A 972 -78.18 7.42 6.60
N LEU A 973 -78.42 8.60 6.03
CA LEU A 973 -77.85 9.94 6.33
C LEU A 973 -76.51 10.30 5.67
#